data_AF-A0AAD9CR99-F1
#
_entry.id   AF-A0AAD9CR99-F1
#
_cell.length_a   1.000
_cell.length_b   1.000
_cell.length_c   1.000
_cell.angle_alpha   90.00
_cell.angle_beta   90.00
_cell.angle_gamma   90.00
#
_symmetry.space_group_name_H-M   'P 1'
#
loop_
_entity.id
_entity.type
_entity.pdbx_description
1 polymer ?
#
loop_
_entity_poly.entity_id
_entity_poly.type
_entity_poly.pdbx_seq_one_letter_code
_entity_poly.pdbx_strand_id
1 'polypeptide(L)'
;MFDVFHCVCILVVRLPPHDLGPGKPAPKLILRQHVEAMKPGLVIVDLAAETGGNCELTRPGEKSVHNGVTIIGHTDLPSRLPIQSSTLCSNNITKVDTHLGRDQSRFLVNLENEVVRRSILTHKGEVLWPASAPAMNPQTTQAAQKPPTKIEKPVVALTPWQESVRSITLISGRVGTALALGKFTGPAFMNLTTTLALAEMIGSKAVLERDSCPASPLMFGGLFVMGGVWVPHTIPQVLAAASVFLANVNIFGGFLITKRMLDLFRRPTDLPEYSWLYTIPAAIFGGGFVWASSTGLGGLVQAGYFLSTLLSIGALTGSSPNGTALGMLGVGFGIVSTLFAVGFSPETLGQAAEVTGLGAVIDVGIGQRVSPMQLPQTVAALRRVVGLVAVMTSAASVMAEGAGHAGNLNLATAYLGVLIGGITFAGSILAFMKLAGRMSSKPLVLPGRHLINSSLLAANVGTFTAFLTLAPASSAIAAGCLAGNAALSFAEGWTTSAAIGGPDMPVLVTGFMLDNILLTSVGSLIGARIDGADIQRRAMNRSSANVIFGGKAPTVASELIADERLGEGIDRQQDYLVMACLAIWILRICADAVGMAVAKAQYAINDMVATLRSTGINCRSGIHPVTGRMPGQCRVLLAEAGVPYDVVLEMDEINDDFGETDVVLMIGANDTVNPIALEPGSSIAGMPVLIVWKAKQVIVMKRGMAAGKAVELMISLR
;
A
#
# COMPACT_ATOMS: atom_id res chain seq x y z
N MET A 1 0.16 40.49 41.86
CA MET A 1 0.43 39.24 42.61
C MET A 1 -0.51 39.06 43.81
N PHE A 2 -1.01 40.14 44.44
CA PHE A 2 -1.95 40.07 45.57
C PHE A 2 -3.36 39.51 45.25
N ASP A 3 -3.82 39.58 43.99
CA ASP A 3 -5.16 39.07 43.61
C ASP A 3 -5.23 37.54 43.39
N VAL A 4 -4.10 36.84 43.27
CA VAL A 4 -4.09 35.40 42.92
C VAL A 4 -4.47 34.51 44.11
N PHE A 5 -4.27 34.98 45.35
CA PHE A 5 -4.48 34.15 46.56
C PHE A 5 -5.92 34.13 47.06
N HIS A 6 -6.84 34.90 46.45
CA HIS A 6 -8.22 35.02 46.94
C HIS A 6 -9.14 33.83 46.60
N CYS A 7 -8.74 32.94 45.67
CA CYS A 7 -9.56 31.84 45.14
C CYS A 7 -9.09 30.42 45.49
N VAL A 8 -7.96 30.24 46.17
CA VAL A 8 -7.33 28.90 46.34
C VAL A 8 -7.49 28.41 47.77
N CYS A 9 -8.15 27.27 47.98
CA CYS A 9 -8.35 26.68 49.32
C CYS A 9 -7.08 26.03 49.92
N ILE A 10 -6.17 25.55 49.08
CA ILE A 10 -4.89 24.90 49.46
C ILE A 10 -3.76 25.49 48.62
N LEU A 11 -2.81 26.16 49.27
CA LEU A 11 -1.64 26.73 48.62
C LEU A 11 -0.42 25.83 48.82
N VAL A 12 0.00 25.12 47.77
CA VAL A 12 1.23 24.32 47.78
C VAL A 12 2.38 25.18 47.27
N VAL A 13 3.43 25.33 48.07
CA VAL A 13 4.56 26.21 47.77
C VAL A 13 5.83 25.38 47.66
N ARG A 14 6.41 25.36 46.46
CA ARG A 14 7.69 24.72 46.19
C ARG A 14 8.44 25.51 45.12
N LEU A 15 9.37 26.36 45.54
CA LEU A 15 10.53 26.68 44.72
C LEU A 15 11.68 25.76 45.16
N PRO A 16 12.24 24.95 44.24
CA PRO A 16 13.39 24.14 44.57
C PRO A 16 14.61 25.05 44.81
N PRO A 17 15.54 24.66 45.71
CA PRO A 17 16.83 25.34 45.85
C PRO A 17 17.68 25.31 44.56
N HIS A 18 17.26 24.59 43.52
CA HIS A 18 17.93 24.55 42.22
C HIS A 18 17.97 25.89 41.48
N ASP A 19 16.98 26.77 41.66
CA ASP A 19 16.99 28.12 41.04
C ASP A 19 17.92 29.10 41.77
N LEU A 20 18.39 28.74 42.96
CA LEU A 20 19.29 29.49 43.82
C LEU A 20 20.45 28.58 44.24
N GLY A 21 21.38 28.28 43.34
CA GLY A 21 22.70 27.63 43.55
C GLY A 21 22.86 26.66 44.75
N PRO A 22 23.28 25.40 44.54
CA PRO A 22 23.29 24.35 45.58
C PRO A 22 23.91 24.83 46.92
N GLY A 23 23.18 24.64 48.02
CA GLY A 23 23.61 24.97 49.40
C GLY A 23 23.01 26.23 50.02
N LYS A 24 22.11 26.96 49.34
CA LYS A 24 21.42 28.14 49.89
C LYS A 24 20.07 27.79 50.55
N PRO A 25 19.64 28.53 51.60
CA PRO A 25 18.30 28.35 52.18
C PRO A 25 17.21 28.73 51.18
N ALA A 26 16.03 28.12 51.33
CA ALA A 26 14.87 28.41 50.50
C ALA A 26 14.47 29.90 50.60
N PRO A 27 14.17 30.57 49.46
CA PRO A 27 13.82 31.99 49.48
C PRO A 27 12.48 32.22 50.17
N LYS A 28 12.40 33.25 51.02
CA LYS A 28 11.15 33.66 51.65
C LYS A 28 10.27 34.42 50.65
N LEU A 29 9.22 33.76 50.17
CA LEU A 29 8.25 34.33 49.23
C LEU A 29 6.95 34.75 49.93
N ILE A 30 6.56 33.98 50.94
CA ILE A 30 5.35 34.24 51.72
C ILE A 30 5.78 34.82 53.06
N LEU A 31 5.77 36.15 53.13
CA LEU A 31 6.03 36.90 54.35
C LEU A 31 4.84 36.79 55.31
N ARG A 32 5.07 37.08 56.59
CA ARG A 32 4.01 37.10 57.63
C ARG A 32 2.78 37.89 57.19
N GLN A 33 2.99 39.07 56.60
CA GLN A 33 1.95 39.98 56.12
C GLN A 33 1.03 39.31 55.08
N HIS A 34 1.60 38.43 54.25
CA HIS A 34 0.86 37.70 53.22
C HIS A 34 -0.04 36.62 53.84
N VAL A 35 0.41 35.97 54.92
CA VAL A 35 -0.38 34.96 55.65
C VAL A 35 -1.48 35.63 56.48
N GLU A 36 -1.23 36.81 57.04
CA GLU A 36 -2.22 37.56 57.81
C GLU A 36 -3.36 38.10 56.92
N ALA A 37 -3.07 38.39 55.65
CA ALA A 37 -4.07 38.81 54.65
C ALA A 37 -4.90 37.65 54.08
N MET A 38 -4.58 36.39 54.39
CA MET A 38 -5.31 35.21 53.93
C MET A 38 -6.59 34.99 54.73
N LYS A 39 -7.62 34.41 54.09
CA LYS A 39 -8.86 34.04 54.77
C LYS A 39 -8.60 32.94 55.81
N PRO A 40 -9.21 33.02 57.01
CA PRO A 40 -9.21 31.93 57.98
C PRO A 40 -9.75 30.64 57.36
N GLY A 41 -9.11 29.50 57.64
CA GLY A 41 -9.43 28.18 57.10
C GLY A 41 -8.54 27.72 55.93
N LEU A 42 -7.69 28.60 55.38
CA LEU A 42 -6.75 28.24 54.32
C LEU A 42 -5.61 27.34 54.82
N VAL A 43 -5.08 26.51 53.93
CA VAL A 43 -3.96 25.60 54.21
C VAL A 43 -2.78 25.93 53.30
N ILE A 44 -1.61 26.18 53.89
CA ILE A 44 -0.32 26.32 53.21
C ILE A 44 0.45 25.00 53.41
N VAL A 45 0.94 24.40 52.32
CA VAL A 45 1.83 23.24 52.36
C VAL A 45 3.19 23.68 51.83
N ASP A 46 4.19 23.74 52.72
CA ASP A 46 5.55 24.17 52.37
C ASP A 46 6.46 22.95 52.16
N LEU A 47 6.69 22.60 50.89
CA LEU A 47 7.51 21.45 50.52
C LEU A 47 9.03 21.73 50.66
N ALA A 48 9.44 22.95 51.00
CA ALA A 48 10.84 23.34 51.19
C ALA A 48 11.21 23.51 52.67
N ALA A 49 10.41 22.98 53.59
CA ALA A 49 10.60 23.11 55.03
C ALA A 49 11.97 22.61 55.53
N GLU A 50 12.56 21.59 54.89
CA GLU A 50 13.90 21.08 55.20
C GLU A 50 15.01 22.11 55.02
N THR A 51 14.88 23.00 54.03
CA THR A 51 15.87 24.02 53.68
C THR A 51 15.47 25.41 54.20
N GLY A 52 14.65 25.46 55.25
CA GLY A 52 14.20 26.71 55.89
C GLY A 52 12.80 27.18 55.49
N GLY A 53 12.18 26.62 54.44
CA GLY A 53 10.81 26.90 54.01
C GLY A 53 10.63 28.18 53.19
N ASN A 54 9.72 28.15 52.21
CA ASN A 54 9.36 29.30 51.37
C ASN A 54 8.41 30.29 52.08
N CYS A 55 7.77 29.88 53.17
CA CYS A 55 6.99 30.76 54.04
C CYS A 55 7.78 31.14 55.30
N GLU A 56 7.69 32.40 55.70
CA GLU A 56 8.34 32.94 56.88
C GLU A 56 7.86 32.28 58.17
N LEU A 57 6.59 31.84 58.20
CA LEU A 57 5.93 31.22 59.35
C LEU A 57 6.01 29.68 59.35
N THR A 58 6.69 29.07 58.39
CA THR A 58 6.90 27.62 58.35
C THR A 58 7.77 27.17 59.51
N ARG A 59 7.26 26.21 60.30
CA ARG A 59 8.03 25.49 61.32
C ARG A 59 8.39 24.11 60.76
N PRO A 60 9.69 23.81 60.55
CA PRO A 60 10.10 22.50 60.02
C PRO A 60 9.63 21.36 60.91
N GLY A 61 9.02 20.34 60.31
CA GLY A 61 8.51 19.14 60.98
C GLY A 61 7.08 19.27 61.54
N GLU A 62 6.60 20.49 61.76
CA GLU A 62 5.35 20.75 62.48
C GLU A 62 4.21 21.27 61.57
N LYS A 63 2.99 21.10 62.09
CA LYS A 63 1.80 21.80 61.59
C LYS A 63 1.53 22.98 62.53
N SER A 64 1.68 24.20 62.05
CA SER A 64 1.38 25.42 62.80
C SER A 64 0.09 26.07 62.32
N VAL A 65 -0.58 26.83 63.18
CA VAL A 65 -1.76 27.63 62.79
C VAL A 65 -1.46 29.08 63.13
N HIS A 66 -1.65 29.98 62.16
CA HIS A 66 -1.45 31.41 62.33
C HIS A 66 -2.59 32.18 61.67
N ASN A 67 -3.26 33.06 62.41
CA ASN A 67 -4.41 33.84 61.96
C ASN A 67 -5.52 33.02 61.26
N GLY A 68 -5.78 31.80 61.75
CA GLY A 68 -6.75 30.87 61.15
C GLY A 68 -6.26 30.12 59.91
N VAL A 69 -5.05 30.41 59.41
CA VAL A 69 -4.39 29.69 58.31
C VAL A 69 -3.54 28.56 58.89
N THR A 70 -3.71 27.35 58.37
CA THR A 70 -2.91 26.19 58.73
C THR A 70 -1.68 26.10 57.85
N ILE A 71 -0.49 25.96 58.43
CA ILE A 71 0.78 25.80 57.71
C ILE A 71 1.34 24.41 58.01
N ILE A 72 1.56 23.62 56.97
CA ILE A 72 2.12 22.28 57.02
C ILE A 72 3.55 22.33 56.51
N GLY A 73 4.51 22.19 57.43
CA GLY A 73 5.95 22.23 57.14
C GLY A 73 6.64 20.89 57.40
N HIS A 74 5.98 19.76 57.14
CA HIS A 74 6.60 18.44 57.35
C HIS A 74 7.86 18.29 56.49
N THR A 75 8.93 17.81 57.10
CA THR A 75 10.21 17.55 56.44
C THR A 75 10.23 16.16 55.79
N ASP A 76 9.49 15.22 56.35
CA ASP A 76 9.54 13.79 56.04
C ASP A 76 8.34 13.30 55.21
N LEU A 77 7.82 14.12 54.28
CA LEU A 77 6.64 13.77 53.47
C LEU A 77 6.69 12.36 52.80
N PRO A 78 7.82 11.92 52.20
CA PRO A 78 7.91 10.57 51.64
C PRO A 78 7.69 9.45 52.67
N SER A 79 8.08 9.66 53.93
CA SER A 79 7.92 8.67 55.01
C SER A 79 6.46 8.36 55.34
N ARG A 80 5.55 9.29 55.03
CA ARG A 80 4.10 9.15 55.22
C ARG A 80 3.44 8.28 54.14
N LEU A 81 4.17 7.99 53.06
CA LEU A 81 3.81 7.00 52.04
C LEU A 81 4.90 5.91 52.00
N PRO A 82 5.11 5.16 53.10
CA PRO A 82 6.28 4.30 53.25
C PRO A 82 6.33 3.17 52.21
N ILE A 83 5.17 2.65 51.78
CA ILE A 83 5.09 1.60 50.76
C ILE A 83 5.55 2.10 49.38
N GLN A 84 5.04 3.25 48.93
CA GLN A 84 5.44 3.84 47.63
C GLN A 84 6.90 4.31 47.67
N SER A 85 7.32 4.92 48.77
CA SER A 85 8.68 5.43 48.92
C SER A 85 9.71 4.31 48.98
N SER A 86 9.44 3.22 49.72
CA SER A 86 10.33 2.05 49.75
C SER A 86 10.41 1.33 48.40
N THR A 87 9.28 1.14 47.70
CA THR A 87 9.27 0.49 46.38
C THR A 87 10.02 1.31 45.33
N LEU A 88 9.80 2.62 45.25
CA LEU A 88 10.54 3.51 44.34
C LEU A 88 12.03 3.58 44.68
N CYS A 89 12.38 3.67 45.97
CA CYS A 89 13.77 3.66 46.42
C CYS A 89 14.47 2.34 46.05
N SER A 90 13.82 1.20 46.30
CA SER A 90 14.33 -0.13 45.91
C SER A 90 14.54 -0.25 44.39
N ASN A 91 13.59 0.23 43.59
CA ASN A 91 13.72 0.23 42.12
C ASN A 91 14.91 1.09 41.66
N ASN A 92 15.11 2.26 42.28
CA ASN A 92 16.23 3.13 41.96
C ASN A 92 17.58 2.47 42.31
N ILE A 93 17.70 1.89 43.51
CA ILE A 93 18.91 1.17 43.93
C ILE A 93 19.23 0.02 42.97
N THR A 94 18.22 -0.76 42.58
CA THR A 94 18.38 -1.90 41.66
C THR A 94 18.85 -1.44 40.27
N LYS A 95 18.31 -0.32 39.76
CA LYS A 95 18.76 0.28 38.49
C LYS A 95 20.19 0.81 38.59
N VAL A 96 20.55 1.49 39.68
CA VAL A 96 21.93 1.96 39.93
C VAL A 96 22.91 0.79 39.95
N ASP A 97 22.55 -0.31 40.62
CA ASP A 97 23.36 -1.53 40.64
C ASP A 97 23.56 -2.14 39.23
N THR A 98 22.56 -2.01 38.36
CA THR A 98 22.66 -2.46 36.96
C THR A 98 23.65 -1.60 36.15
N HIS A 99 23.79 -0.32 36.49
CA HIS A 99 24.68 0.62 35.79
C HIS A 99 26.11 0.66 36.35
N LEU A 100 26.34 0.18 37.58
CA LEU A 100 27.65 0.19 38.25
C LEU A 100 28.72 -0.67 37.55
N GLY A 101 28.31 -1.58 36.65
CA GLY A 101 29.17 -2.45 35.87
C GLY A 101 29.15 -3.88 36.38
N ARG A 102 28.70 -4.82 35.54
CA ARG A 102 28.78 -6.25 35.80
C ARG A 102 29.47 -6.89 34.61
N ASP A 103 30.58 -7.59 34.86
CA ASP A 103 31.01 -8.65 33.95
C ASP A 103 30.48 -9.97 34.52
N GLN A 104 30.14 -10.94 33.67
CA GLN A 104 29.20 -12.06 33.93
C GLN A 104 29.48 -12.94 35.19
N SER A 105 30.59 -12.71 35.90
CA SER A 105 30.94 -13.38 37.16
C SER A 105 31.51 -12.46 38.27
N ARG A 106 31.67 -11.14 38.04
CA ARG A 106 32.33 -10.23 39.00
C ARG A 106 31.68 -8.85 39.01
N PHE A 107 31.48 -8.31 40.22
CA PHE A 107 31.10 -6.92 40.43
C PHE A 107 32.32 -6.03 40.14
N LEU A 108 32.21 -5.15 39.15
CA LEU A 108 33.29 -4.28 38.68
C LEU A 108 32.76 -2.86 38.60
N VAL A 109 33.28 -1.99 39.46
CA VAL A 109 32.93 -0.57 39.43
C VAL A 109 33.60 0.09 38.23
N ASN A 110 32.83 0.40 37.19
CA ASN A 110 33.36 1.08 36.01
C ASN A 110 33.46 2.60 36.24
N LEU A 111 34.65 3.06 36.62
CA LEU A 111 34.94 4.50 36.82
C LEU A 111 35.07 5.30 35.52
N GLU A 112 35.06 4.65 34.34
CA GLU A 112 35.01 5.33 33.03
C GLU A 112 33.61 5.81 32.68
N ASN A 113 32.56 5.19 33.26
CA ASN A 113 31.19 5.64 33.10
C ASN A 113 30.97 6.93 33.92
N GLU A 114 30.60 8.02 33.24
CA GLU A 114 30.41 9.34 33.85
C GLU A 114 29.38 9.33 35.00
N VAL A 115 28.30 8.57 34.85
CA VAL A 115 27.25 8.46 35.88
C VAL A 115 27.82 7.78 37.12
N VAL A 116 28.51 6.65 36.95
CA VAL A 116 29.12 5.89 38.04
C VAL A 116 30.20 6.70 38.75
N ARG A 117 31.10 7.34 38.01
CA ARG A 117 32.18 8.17 38.56
C ARG A 117 31.66 9.33 39.41
N ARG A 118 30.53 9.94 39.03
CA ARG A 118 29.91 11.05 39.78
C ARG A 118 29.09 10.60 40.97
N SER A 119 28.49 9.41 40.90
CA SER A 119 27.75 8.84 42.02
C SER A 119 28.66 8.35 43.16
N ILE A 120 29.94 8.07 42.89
CA ILE A 120 30.90 7.57 43.89
C ILE A 120 31.66 8.72 44.57
N LEU A 121 31.53 8.80 45.90
CA LEU A 121 32.24 9.78 46.72
C LEU A 121 33.63 9.30 47.14
N THR A 122 33.77 8.00 47.44
CA THR A 122 35.02 7.38 47.88
C THR A 122 35.23 6.04 47.18
N HIS A 123 36.47 5.73 46.82
CA HIS A 123 36.84 4.44 46.23
C HIS A 123 38.14 3.96 46.83
N LYS A 124 38.15 2.76 47.44
CA LYS A 124 39.32 2.17 48.11
C LYS A 124 40.01 3.09 49.14
N GLY A 125 39.25 3.94 49.82
CA GLY A 125 39.76 4.87 50.84
C GLY A 125 40.21 6.23 50.30
N GLU A 126 40.24 6.43 48.98
CA GLU A 126 40.52 7.73 48.37
C GLU A 126 39.23 8.52 48.16
N VAL A 127 39.26 9.81 48.51
CA VAL A 127 38.15 10.74 48.26
C VAL A 127 38.19 11.18 46.79
N LEU A 128 37.15 10.84 46.05
CA LEU A 128 37.02 11.14 44.62
C LEU A 128 36.16 12.39 44.35
N TRP A 129 35.69 13.06 45.41
CA TRP A 129 34.94 14.30 45.39
C TRP A 129 35.87 15.52 45.53
N PRO A 130 35.67 16.63 44.79
CA PRO A 130 34.64 16.85 43.77
C PRO A 130 34.97 16.12 42.46
N ALA A 131 33.92 15.63 41.78
CA ALA A 131 34.10 15.08 40.45
C ALA A 131 34.69 16.17 39.53
N SER A 132 35.72 15.83 38.75
CA SER A 132 36.24 16.72 37.72
C SER A 132 35.10 17.13 36.78
N ALA A 133 35.09 18.40 36.37
CA ALA A 133 34.21 18.84 35.29
C ALA A 133 34.34 17.86 34.12
N PRO A 134 33.23 17.51 33.44
CA PRO A 134 33.31 16.59 32.33
C PRO A 134 34.39 17.10 31.37
N ALA A 135 35.28 16.21 30.93
CA ALA A 135 35.97 16.49 29.67
C ALA A 135 34.86 16.86 28.70
N MET A 136 34.97 18.04 28.10
CA MET A 136 33.92 18.55 27.22
C MET A 136 33.80 17.56 26.06
N ASN A 137 32.96 16.54 26.22
CA ASN A 137 32.59 15.69 25.12
C ASN A 137 31.97 16.66 24.12
N PRO A 138 32.47 16.71 22.87
CA PRO A 138 31.80 17.49 21.84
C PRO A 138 30.32 17.09 21.63
N GLN A 139 29.84 16.06 22.33
CA GLN A 139 28.46 15.56 22.31
C GLN A 139 27.44 16.34 23.17
N THR A 140 27.83 17.32 24.01
CA THR A 140 26.84 18.12 24.78
C THR A 140 26.82 19.61 24.48
N THR A 141 27.55 20.04 23.45
CA THR A 141 27.33 21.32 22.76
C THR A 141 26.94 21.10 21.31
N GLN A 142 26.14 20.07 21.02
CA GLN A 142 25.04 20.36 20.10
C GLN A 142 24.09 21.25 20.89
N ALA A 143 24.28 22.58 20.72
CA ALA A 143 23.16 23.52 20.84
C ALA A 143 21.94 22.78 20.31
N ALA A 144 20.87 22.65 21.11
CA ALA A 144 19.61 22.06 20.67
C ALA A 144 19.48 22.44 19.21
N GLN A 145 19.74 21.48 18.31
CA GLN A 145 19.87 21.83 16.91
C GLN A 145 18.49 22.37 16.63
N LYS A 146 18.37 23.69 16.43
CA LYS A 146 17.24 24.21 15.70
C LYS A 146 17.19 23.28 14.50
N PRO A 147 16.11 22.50 14.33
CA PRO A 147 16.01 21.49 13.27
C PRO A 147 16.60 22.17 12.04
N PRO A 148 17.68 21.59 11.47
CA PRO A 148 18.66 22.32 10.69
C PRO A 148 17.91 23.27 9.81
N THR A 149 18.00 24.58 10.09
CA THR A 149 17.40 25.59 9.23
C THR A 149 18.29 25.73 8.00
N LYS A 150 18.69 24.61 7.38
CA LYS A 150 18.34 24.46 5.99
C LYS A 150 16.84 24.60 6.01
N ILE A 151 16.40 25.79 5.61
CA ILE A 151 15.21 25.93 4.81
C ILE A 151 15.23 24.67 3.93
N GLU A 152 14.49 23.62 4.36
CA GLU A 152 13.61 22.94 3.44
C GLU A 152 13.21 24.09 2.54
N LYS A 153 13.56 24.07 1.26
CA LYS A 153 12.53 24.58 0.40
C LYS A 153 11.40 23.63 0.78
N PRO A 154 10.41 23.99 1.64
CA PRO A 154 9.17 23.27 1.56
C PRO A 154 8.92 23.30 0.05
N VAL A 155 8.57 22.17 -0.56
CA VAL A 155 8.12 22.20 -1.95
C VAL A 155 7.22 23.43 -2.03
N VAL A 156 7.73 24.53 -2.63
CA VAL A 156 7.25 25.87 -2.23
C VAL A 156 5.78 25.78 -2.53
N ALA A 157 4.94 25.86 -1.49
CA ALA A 157 3.51 25.66 -1.66
C ALA A 157 3.16 26.56 -2.83
N LEU A 158 2.74 25.94 -3.93
CA LEU A 158 2.63 26.62 -5.20
C LEU A 158 1.80 27.85 -4.90
N THR A 159 2.27 29.03 -5.30
CA THR A 159 1.47 30.23 -5.01
C THR A 159 0.07 29.99 -5.59
N PRO A 160 -1.01 30.50 -4.98
CA PRO A 160 -2.36 30.28 -5.50
C PRO A 160 -2.46 30.62 -7.00
N TRP A 161 -1.66 31.60 -7.45
CA TRP A 161 -1.48 31.91 -8.88
C TRP A 161 -0.79 30.79 -9.67
N GLN A 162 0.30 30.19 -9.19
CA GLN A 162 0.96 29.05 -9.86
C GLN A 162 0.05 27.81 -9.94
N GLU A 163 -0.74 27.53 -8.89
CA GLU A 163 -1.74 26.44 -8.92
C GLU A 163 -2.83 26.72 -9.93
N SER A 164 -3.35 27.95 -9.94
CA SER A 164 -4.35 28.40 -10.91
C SER A 164 -3.81 28.36 -12.34
N VAL A 165 -2.59 28.82 -12.57
CA VAL A 165 -1.95 28.79 -13.89
C VAL A 165 -1.73 27.36 -14.35
N ARG A 166 -1.26 26.45 -13.49
CA ARG A 166 -1.07 25.04 -13.85
C ARG A 166 -2.39 24.34 -14.16
N SER A 167 -3.42 24.56 -13.33
CA SER A 167 -4.75 23.98 -13.55
C SER A 167 -5.39 24.51 -14.83
N ILE A 168 -5.36 25.83 -15.06
CA ILE A 168 -5.86 26.45 -16.30
C ILE A 168 -5.05 25.99 -17.51
N THR A 169 -3.72 25.86 -17.41
CA THR A 169 -2.89 25.35 -18.51
C THR A 169 -3.25 23.90 -18.85
N LEU A 170 -3.49 23.06 -17.84
CA LEU A 170 -3.96 21.69 -18.03
C LEU A 170 -5.35 21.64 -18.67
N ILE A 171 -6.27 22.49 -18.22
CA ILE A 171 -7.63 22.57 -18.79
C ILE A 171 -7.57 23.06 -20.25
N SER A 172 -6.85 24.15 -20.51
CA SER A 172 -6.65 24.69 -21.86
C SER A 172 -5.98 23.67 -22.78
N GLY A 173 -5.00 22.91 -22.27
CA GLY A 173 -4.39 21.79 -23.00
C GLY A 173 -5.41 20.72 -23.37
N ARG A 174 -6.24 20.27 -22.41
CA ARG A 174 -7.31 19.28 -22.64
C ARG A 174 -8.35 19.77 -23.65
N VAL A 175 -8.78 21.03 -23.54
CA VAL A 175 -9.71 21.66 -24.50
C VAL A 175 -9.08 21.71 -25.89
N GLY A 176 -7.81 22.10 -25.99
CA GLY A 176 -7.05 22.11 -27.24
C GLY A 176 -6.94 20.71 -27.87
N THR A 177 -6.65 19.68 -27.08
CA THR A 177 -6.60 18.29 -27.55
C THR A 177 -7.97 17.81 -28.03
N ALA A 178 -9.06 18.14 -27.32
CA ALA A 178 -10.40 17.77 -27.74
C ALA A 178 -10.79 18.42 -29.08
N LEU A 179 -10.46 19.70 -29.28
CA LEU A 179 -10.68 20.40 -30.55
C LEU A 179 -9.82 19.82 -31.68
N ALA A 180 -8.57 19.48 -31.40
CA ALA A 180 -7.68 18.83 -32.38
C ALA A 180 -8.23 17.45 -32.80
N LEU A 181 -8.65 16.63 -31.84
CA LEU A 181 -9.29 15.35 -32.12
C LEU A 181 -10.54 15.55 -32.98
N GLY A 182 -11.42 16.48 -32.63
CA GLY A 182 -12.60 16.79 -33.45
C GLY A 182 -12.26 17.29 -34.86
N LYS A 183 -11.14 18.00 -35.05
CA LYS A 183 -10.70 18.49 -36.36
C LYS A 183 -10.12 17.38 -37.25
N PHE A 184 -9.40 16.44 -36.66
CA PHE A 184 -8.65 15.39 -37.39
C PHE A 184 -9.39 14.05 -37.44
N THR A 185 -10.57 13.93 -36.84
CA THR A 185 -11.35 12.67 -36.77
C THR A 185 -12.82 12.87 -37.16
N GLY A 186 -13.59 11.78 -37.23
CA GLY A 186 -15.00 11.80 -37.64
C GLY A 186 -16.01 11.61 -36.48
N PRO A 187 -17.32 11.82 -36.72
CA PRO A 187 -18.36 11.70 -35.70
C PRO A 187 -18.42 10.32 -35.01
N ALA A 188 -18.20 9.24 -35.74
CA ALA A 188 -18.18 7.88 -35.18
C ALA A 188 -17.05 7.69 -34.14
N PHE A 189 -15.85 8.19 -34.46
CA PHE A 189 -14.71 8.18 -33.54
C PHE A 189 -14.97 9.02 -32.29
N MET A 190 -15.59 10.20 -32.46
CA MET A 190 -15.95 11.06 -31.33
C MET A 190 -16.98 10.38 -30.41
N ASN A 191 -17.97 9.67 -30.95
CA ASN A 191 -18.94 8.91 -30.15
C ASN A 191 -18.27 7.80 -29.32
N LEU A 192 -17.32 7.06 -29.89
CA LEU A 192 -16.52 6.07 -29.16
C LEU A 192 -15.65 6.74 -28.08
N THR A 193 -15.03 7.87 -28.41
CA THR A 193 -14.18 8.63 -27.47
C THR A 193 -15.00 9.17 -26.29
N THR A 194 -16.23 9.64 -26.53
CA THR A 194 -17.15 10.05 -25.47
C THR A 194 -17.56 8.86 -24.59
N THR A 195 -17.87 7.72 -25.20
CA THR A 195 -18.20 6.48 -24.46
C THR A 195 -17.03 6.04 -23.59
N LEU A 196 -15.82 6.05 -24.14
CA LEU A 196 -14.58 5.73 -23.43
C LEU A 196 -14.35 6.67 -22.25
N ALA A 197 -14.45 7.98 -22.45
CA ALA A 197 -14.23 8.97 -21.40
C ALA A 197 -15.24 8.83 -20.24
N LEU A 198 -16.51 8.56 -20.56
CA LEU A 198 -17.54 8.31 -19.54
C LEU A 198 -17.29 7.01 -18.79
N ALA A 199 -16.95 5.93 -19.49
CA ALA A 199 -16.65 4.64 -18.88
C ALA A 199 -15.39 4.69 -18.00
N GLU A 200 -14.35 5.43 -18.40
CA GLU A 200 -13.16 5.67 -17.57
C GLU A 200 -13.48 6.52 -16.32
N MET A 201 -14.31 7.55 -16.47
CA MET A 201 -14.76 8.38 -15.34
C MET A 201 -15.60 7.57 -14.34
N ILE A 202 -16.45 6.67 -14.81
CA ILE A 202 -17.21 5.75 -13.95
C ILE A 202 -16.26 4.73 -13.31
N GLY A 203 -15.32 4.19 -14.09
CA GLY A 203 -14.33 3.22 -13.64
C GLY A 203 -13.45 3.75 -12.50
N SER A 204 -12.91 4.96 -12.63
CA SER A 204 -12.04 5.57 -11.60
C SER A 204 -12.76 5.73 -10.25
N LYS A 205 -14.07 6.01 -10.26
CA LYS A 205 -14.88 6.06 -9.03
C LYS A 205 -15.27 4.67 -8.51
N ALA A 206 -15.45 3.70 -9.41
CA ALA A 206 -15.86 2.34 -9.05
C ALA A 206 -14.72 1.47 -8.50
N VAL A 207 -13.46 1.76 -8.85
CA VAL A 207 -12.31 0.87 -8.58
C VAL A 207 -11.70 1.05 -7.19
N LEU A 208 -12.12 2.05 -6.39
CA LEU A 208 -11.46 2.42 -5.14
C LEU A 208 -11.35 1.31 -4.08
N GLU A 209 -11.94 0.12 -4.25
CA GLU A 209 -11.93 -0.92 -3.21
C GLU A 209 -11.70 -2.39 -3.62
N ARG A 210 -11.51 -2.79 -4.91
CA ARG A 210 -11.46 -4.24 -5.25
C ARG A 210 -10.51 -4.71 -6.38
N ASP A 211 -9.67 -5.68 -6.01
CA ASP A 211 -8.69 -6.37 -6.85
C ASP A 211 -9.27 -7.60 -7.56
N SER A 212 -9.98 -7.41 -8.68
CA SER A 212 -9.91 -8.25 -9.90
C SER A 212 -11.13 -8.04 -10.81
N CYS A 213 -10.91 -7.93 -12.11
CA CYS A 213 -11.95 -8.15 -13.13
C CYS A 213 -11.28 -8.85 -14.33
N PRO A 214 -11.81 -10.00 -14.79
CA PRO A 214 -11.20 -10.74 -15.88
C PRO A 214 -11.33 -10.02 -17.23
N ALA A 215 -10.32 -10.22 -18.10
CA ALA A 215 -10.22 -9.54 -19.40
C ALA A 215 -11.19 -10.15 -20.42
N SER A 216 -12.43 -9.71 -20.31
CA SER A 216 -13.56 -10.18 -21.09
C SER A 216 -13.73 -9.53 -22.47
N PRO A 217 -13.25 -8.29 -22.75
CA PRO A 217 -13.70 -7.60 -23.96
C PRO A 217 -12.91 -7.92 -25.24
N LEU A 218 -11.69 -8.46 -25.15
CA LEU A 218 -10.86 -8.70 -26.35
C LEU A 218 -11.31 -9.92 -27.17
N MET A 219 -12.06 -10.85 -26.57
CA MET A 219 -12.61 -12.00 -27.29
C MET A 219 -13.54 -11.59 -28.44
N PHE A 220 -14.27 -10.49 -28.25
CA PHE A 220 -15.27 -10.03 -29.20
C PHE A 220 -14.66 -9.66 -30.55
N GLY A 221 -13.42 -9.14 -30.58
CA GLY A 221 -12.74 -8.80 -31.83
C GLY A 221 -12.30 -10.00 -32.67
N GLY A 222 -11.88 -11.10 -32.03
CA GLY A 222 -11.49 -12.32 -32.72
C GLY A 222 -12.65 -13.03 -33.41
N LEU A 223 -13.86 -12.95 -32.81
CA LEU A 223 -15.08 -13.52 -33.38
C LEU A 223 -15.42 -12.89 -34.74
N PHE A 224 -15.30 -11.57 -34.92
CA PHE A 224 -15.59 -10.92 -36.21
C PHE A 224 -14.71 -11.40 -37.38
N VAL A 225 -13.56 -12.03 -37.10
CA VAL A 225 -12.58 -12.45 -38.12
C VAL A 225 -12.57 -13.99 -38.35
N MET A 226 -13.35 -14.76 -37.58
CA MET A 226 -13.36 -16.24 -37.65
C MET A 226 -13.94 -16.83 -38.95
N GLY A 227 -14.58 -16.03 -39.81
CA GLY A 227 -14.82 -16.34 -41.23
C GLY A 227 -15.38 -17.74 -41.57
N GLY A 228 -16.69 -17.91 -41.50
CA GLY A 228 -17.52 -18.77 -42.37
C GLY A 228 -17.38 -20.30 -42.34
N VAL A 229 -16.28 -20.89 -41.86
CA VAL A 229 -15.91 -22.31 -42.11
C VAL A 229 -15.54 -23.04 -40.81
N TRP A 230 -15.77 -24.36 -40.72
CA TRP A 230 -15.46 -25.16 -39.51
C TRP A 230 -13.96 -25.23 -39.19
N VAL A 231 -13.11 -25.32 -40.22
CA VAL A 231 -11.65 -25.38 -40.10
C VAL A 231 -11.05 -24.13 -40.75
N PRO A 232 -10.18 -23.39 -40.05
CA PRO A 232 -9.60 -22.17 -40.60
C PRO A 232 -8.60 -22.53 -41.71
N HIS A 233 -8.77 -21.95 -42.90
CA HIS A 233 -7.90 -22.21 -44.06
C HIS A 233 -6.95 -21.06 -44.39
N THR A 234 -7.27 -19.85 -43.90
CA THR A 234 -6.45 -18.66 -44.11
C THR A 234 -5.73 -18.26 -42.82
N ILE A 235 -4.56 -17.63 -42.95
CA ILE A 235 -3.77 -17.14 -41.81
C ILE A 235 -4.60 -16.23 -40.87
N PRO A 236 -5.42 -15.28 -41.37
CA PRO A 236 -6.26 -14.45 -40.51
C PRO A 236 -7.29 -15.24 -39.71
N GLN A 237 -7.92 -16.26 -40.31
CA GLN A 237 -8.87 -17.14 -39.60
C GLN A 237 -8.16 -17.98 -38.53
N VAL A 238 -6.93 -18.45 -38.78
CA VAL A 238 -6.14 -19.16 -37.76
C VAL A 238 -5.77 -18.25 -36.60
N LEU A 239 -5.33 -17.01 -36.89
CA LEU A 239 -5.01 -16.02 -35.86
C LEU A 239 -6.24 -15.60 -35.05
N ALA A 240 -7.40 -15.46 -35.71
CA ALA A 240 -8.68 -15.19 -35.07
C ALA A 240 -9.14 -16.36 -34.19
N ALA A 241 -9.02 -17.60 -34.68
CA ALA A 241 -9.35 -18.78 -33.89
C ALA A 241 -8.46 -18.92 -32.66
N ALA A 242 -7.16 -18.71 -32.81
CA ALA A 242 -6.21 -18.71 -31.71
C ALA A 242 -6.47 -17.56 -30.72
N SER A 243 -6.89 -16.37 -31.18
CA SER A 243 -7.21 -15.25 -30.28
C SER A 243 -8.47 -15.53 -29.46
N VAL A 244 -9.51 -16.11 -30.05
CA VAL A 244 -10.72 -16.55 -29.34
C VAL A 244 -10.41 -17.67 -28.35
N PHE A 245 -9.58 -18.65 -28.73
CA PHE A 245 -9.11 -19.69 -27.81
C PHE A 245 -8.43 -19.09 -26.58
N LEU A 246 -7.41 -18.26 -26.81
CA LEU A 246 -6.60 -17.65 -25.77
C LEU A 246 -7.41 -16.70 -24.88
N ALA A 247 -8.39 -15.98 -25.44
CA ALA A 247 -9.28 -15.14 -24.66
C ALA A 247 -10.11 -15.98 -23.68
N ASN A 248 -10.58 -17.16 -24.10
CA ASN A 248 -11.31 -18.08 -23.23
C ASN A 248 -10.44 -18.77 -22.17
N VAL A 249 -9.12 -18.81 -22.37
CA VAL A 249 -8.12 -19.26 -21.36
C VAL A 249 -7.89 -18.22 -20.24
N ASN A 250 -8.75 -17.20 -20.13
CA ASN A 250 -8.65 -16.14 -19.12
C ASN A 250 -10.00 -15.68 -18.54
N ILE A 251 -11.13 -16.15 -19.07
CA ILE A 251 -12.46 -15.70 -18.64
C ILE A 251 -12.93 -16.53 -17.45
N PHE A 252 -12.99 -17.85 -17.61
CA PHE A 252 -13.62 -18.76 -16.65
C PHE A 252 -12.76 -18.98 -15.40
N GLY A 253 -11.46 -19.15 -15.58
CA GLY A 253 -10.48 -19.30 -14.50
C GLY A 253 -10.36 -18.02 -13.68
N GLY A 254 -10.45 -16.85 -14.32
CA GLY A 254 -10.51 -15.56 -13.65
C GLY A 254 -11.68 -15.46 -12.67
N PHE A 255 -12.91 -15.73 -13.14
CA PHE A 255 -14.10 -15.75 -12.28
C PHE A 255 -14.03 -16.81 -11.19
N LEU A 256 -13.48 -17.99 -11.49
CA LEU A 256 -13.32 -19.06 -10.50
C LEU A 256 -12.34 -18.65 -9.38
N ILE A 257 -11.20 -18.06 -9.73
CA ILE A 257 -10.23 -17.56 -8.76
C ILE A 257 -10.85 -16.45 -7.91
N THR A 258 -11.51 -15.47 -8.54
CA THR A 258 -12.18 -14.38 -7.82
C THR A 258 -13.23 -14.92 -6.84
N LYS A 259 -14.07 -15.87 -7.28
CA LYS A 259 -15.07 -16.49 -6.40
C LYS A 259 -14.40 -17.19 -5.21
N ARG A 260 -13.40 -18.03 -5.46
CA ARG A 260 -12.66 -18.73 -4.41
C ARG A 260 -12.01 -17.75 -3.42
N MET A 261 -11.46 -16.64 -3.89
CA MET A 261 -10.87 -15.62 -3.04
C MET A 261 -11.91 -14.92 -2.17
N LEU A 262 -13.08 -14.62 -2.71
CA LEU A 262 -14.16 -13.97 -1.97
C LEU A 262 -14.78 -14.91 -0.94
N ASP A 263 -14.88 -16.20 -1.26
CA ASP A 263 -15.34 -17.23 -0.33
C ASP A 263 -14.42 -17.35 0.90
N LEU A 264 -13.13 -16.96 0.82
CA LEU A 264 -12.22 -16.93 1.98
C LEU A 264 -12.59 -15.88 3.02
N PHE A 265 -13.26 -14.80 2.62
CA PHE A 265 -13.69 -13.74 3.55
C PHE A 265 -14.99 -14.09 4.27
N ARG A 266 -15.64 -15.21 3.90
CA ARG A 266 -16.92 -15.62 4.46
C ARG A 266 -16.72 -16.24 5.83
N ARG A 267 -17.54 -15.82 6.79
CA ARG A 267 -17.56 -16.42 8.12
C ARG A 267 -18.48 -17.63 8.16
N PRO A 268 -18.19 -18.62 9.02
CA PRO A 268 -19.12 -19.72 9.27
C PRO A 268 -20.48 -19.24 9.83
N THR A 269 -20.54 -18.05 10.42
CA THR A 269 -21.75 -17.46 11.03
C THR A 269 -22.54 -16.53 10.09
N ASP A 270 -22.06 -16.28 8.87
CA ASP A 270 -22.79 -15.43 7.92
C ASP A 270 -24.04 -16.15 7.38
N LEU A 271 -25.06 -15.37 7.00
CA LEU A 271 -26.32 -15.90 6.47
C LEU A 271 -26.09 -16.70 5.16
N PRO A 272 -26.94 -17.69 4.86
CA PRO A 272 -26.86 -18.42 3.60
C PRO A 272 -27.17 -17.50 2.42
N GLU A 273 -26.30 -17.56 1.40
CA GLU A 273 -26.44 -16.80 0.17
C GLU A 273 -27.07 -17.67 -0.93
N TYR A 274 -27.90 -17.06 -1.77
CA TYR A 274 -28.61 -17.75 -2.84
C TYR A 274 -28.10 -17.32 -4.23
N SER A 275 -26.79 -17.40 -4.47
CA SER A 275 -26.17 -16.90 -5.71
C SER A 275 -26.69 -17.62 -6.98
N TRP A 276 -27.26 -18.81 -6.86
CA TRP A 276 -27.89 -19.52 -7.97
C TRP A 276 -29.11 -18.77 -8.55
N LEU A 277 -29.74 -17.86 -7.79
CA LEU A 277 -30.84 -17.02 -8.28
C LEU A 277 -30.43 -16.11 -9.45
N TYR A 278 -29.14 -15.78 -9.57
CA TYR A 278 -28.62 -15.02 -10.71
C TYR A 278 -28.71 -15.79 -12.05
N THR A 279 -29.03 -17.08 -12.03
CA THR A 279 -29.37 -17.84 -13.25
C THR A 279 -30.70 -17.40 -13.87
N ILE A 280 -31.62 -16.84 -13.09
CA ILE A 280 -32.93 -16.35 -13.57
C ILE A 280 -32.76 -15.22 -14.60
N PRO A 281 -32.07 -14.09 -14.29
CA PRO A 281 -31.83 -13.06 -15.28
C PRO A 281 -30.99 -13.56 -16.46
N ALA A 282 -30.11 -14.56 -16.25
CA ALA A 282 -29.38 -15.19 -17.35
C ALA A 282 -30.30 -15.92 -18.33
N ALA A 283 -31.24 -16.71 -17.81
CA ALA A 283 -32.21 -17.45 -18.60
C ALA A 283 -33.20 -16.51 -19.31
N ILE A 284 -33.65 -15.45 -18.62
CA ILE A 284 -34.51 -14.41 -19.20
C ILE A 284 -33.81 -13.71 -20.35
N PHE A 285 -32.56 -13.28 -20.15
CA PHE A 285 -31.81 -12.63 -21.21
C PHE A 285 -31.56 -13.59 -22.37
N GLY A 286 -31.03 -14.80 -22.13
CA GLY A 286 -30.75 -15.76 -23.20
C GLY A 286 -32.01 -16.15 -24.00
N GLY A 287 -33.08 -16.54 -23.31
CA GLY A 287 -34.34 -16.93 -23.95
C GLY A 287 -35.04 -15.75 -24.62
N GLY A 288 -35.06 -14.59 -23.97
CA GLY A 288 -35.64 -13.35 -24.52
C GLY A 288 -34.85 -12.84 -25.72
N PHE A 289 -33.53 -12.96 -25.73
CA PHE A 289 -32.66 -12.55 -26.83
C PHE A 289 -32.86 -13.48 -28.04
N VAL A 290 -32.95 -14.79 -27.84
CA VAL A 290 -33.28 -15.74 -28.92
C VAL A 290 -34.68 -15.48 -29.47
N TRP A 291 -35.68 -15.28 -28.61
CA TRP A 291 -37.05 -14.98 -29.05
C TRP A 291 -37.12 -13.66 -29.82
N ALA A 292 -36.52 -12.59 -29.30
CA ALA A 292 -36.52 -11.27 -29.93
C ALA A 292 -35.71 -11.22 -31.24
N SER A 293 -34.72 -12.12 -31.42
CA SER A 293 -33.95 -12.22 -32.66
C SER A 293 -34.83 -12.49 -33.90
N SER A 294 -36.03 -13.07 -33.69
CA SER A 294 -37.02 -13.29 -34.76
C SER A 294 -37.69 -12.01 -35.29
N THR A 295 -37.57 -10.87 -34.57
CA THR A 295 -38.27 -9.61 -34.87
C THR A 295 -37.33 -8.46 -35.29
N GLY A 296 -36.01 -8.65 -35.21
CA GLY A 296 -34.99 -7.69 -35.66
C GLY A 296 -33.73 -7.69 -34.77
N LEU A 297 -32.54 -7.79 -35.37
CA LEU A 297 -31.26 -8.01 -34.66
C LEU A 297 -30.54 -6.74 -34.21
N GLY A 298 -30.66 -5.63 -34.94
CA GLY A 298 -29.82 -4.45 -34.74
C GLY A 298 -29.98 -3.76 -33.38
N GLY A 299 -31.22 -3.45 -32.98
CA GLY A 299 -31.51 -2.83 -31.67
C GLY A 299 -31.27 -3.79 -30.50
N LEU A 300 -31.45 -5.09 -30.73
CA LEU A 300 -31.28 -6.12 -29.71
C LEU A 300 -29.82 -6.32 -29.31
N VAL A 301 -28.90 -6.33 -30.29
CA VAL A 301 -27.45 -6.39 -30.04
C VAL A 301 -26.97 -5.17 -29.24
N GLN A 302 -27.42 -3.97 -29.60
CA GLN A 302 -27.08 -2.75 -28.86
C GLN A 302 -27.60 -2.77 -27.42
N ALA A 303 -28.84 -3.24 -27.21
CA ALA A 303 -29.40 -3.42 -25.86
C ALA A 303 -28.59 -4.44 -25.04
N GLY A 304 -28.13 -5.52 -25.67
CA GLY A 304 -27.26 -6.52 -25.04
C GLY A 304 -25.90 -5.96 -24.64
N TYR A 305 -25.25 -5.17 -25.50
CA TYR A 305 -23.99 -4.47 -25.18
C TYR A 305 -24.17 -3.44 -24.06
N PHE A 306 -25.28 -2.71 -24.05
CA PHE A 306 -25.61 -1.79 -22.98
C PHE A 306 -25.76 -2.51 -21.63
N LEU A 307 -26.55 -3.59 -21.59
CA LEU A 307 -26.78 -4.35 -20.36
C LEU A 307 -25.50 -5.05 -19.87
N SER A 308 -24.71 -5.61 -20.79
CA SER A 308 -23.40 -6.19 -20.50
C SER A 308 -22.45 -5.17 -19.85
N THR A 309 -22.43 -3.94 -20.36
CA THR A 309 -21.63 -2.83 -19.80
C THR A 309 -22.10 -2.46 -18.39
N LEU A 310 -23.40 -2.29 -18.18
CA LEU A 310 -23.95 -1.97 -16.85
C LEU A 310 -23.65 -3.04 -15.81
N LEU A 311 -23.81 -4.31 -16.18
CA LEU A 311 -23.51 -5.44 -15.29
C LEU A 311 -22.01 -5.55 -15.00
N SER A 312 -21.15 -5.22 -15.96
CA SER A 312 -19.70 -5.15 -15.77
C SER A 312 -19.29 -4.02 -14.83
N ILE A 313 -19.97 -2.87 -14.88
CA ILE A 313 -19.80 -1.79 -13.89
C ILE A 313 -20.29 -2.25 -12.52
N GLY A 314 -21.48 -2.88 -12.47
CA GLY A 314 -22.04 -3.47 -11.26
C GLY A 314 -21.16 -4.55 -10.63
N ALA A 315 -20.33 -5.23 -11.43
CA ALA A 315 -19.36 -6.19 -10.94
C ALA A 315 -18.24 -5.54 -10.11
N LEU A 316 -17.87 -4.30 -10.46
CA LEU A 316 -16.84 -3.54 -9.77
C LEU A 316 -17.40 -2.85 -8.52
N THR A 317 -18.65 -2.38 -8.57
CA THR A 317 -19.29 -1.62 -7.47
C THR A 317 -20.10 -2.48 -6.50
N GLY A 318 -20.57 -3.65 -6.92
CA GLY A 318 -21.47 -4.51 -6.13
C GLY A 318 -20.76 -5.27 -5.01
N SER A 319 -21.45 -5.58 -3.91
CA SER A 319 -20.96 -6.32 -2.73
C SER A 319 -20.43 -7.73 -3.07
N SER A 320 -19.45 -8.24 -2.31
CA SER A 320 -18.54 -9.35 -2.68
C SER A 320 -19.14 -10.49 -3.53
N PRO A 321 -20.15 -11.26 -3.10
CA PRO A 321 -20.70 -12.34 -3.93
C PRO A 321 -21.56 -11.84 -5.11
N ASN A 322 -22.25 -10.71 -4.93
CA ASN A 322 -23.12 -10.12 -5.95
C ASN A 322 -22.31 -9.52 -7.11
N GLY A 323 -21.15 -8.92 -6.82
CA GLY A 323 -20.26 -8.35 -7.82
C GLY A 323 -19.74 -9.40 -8.81
N THR A 324 -19.26 -10.55 -8.32
CA THR A 324 -18.78 -11.63 -9.21
C THR A 324 -19.91 -12.20 -10.07
N ALA A 325 -21.11 -12.36 -9.51
CA ALA A 325 -22.27 -12.82 -10.26
C ALA A 325 -22.69 -11.84 -11.37
N LEU A 326 -22.73 -10.54 -11.07
CA LEU A 326 -22.99 -9.49 -12.07
C LEU A 326 -21.92 -9.47 -13.15
N GLY A 327 -20.66 -9.70 -12.80
CA GLY A 327 -19.56 -9.83 -13.77
C GLY A 327 -19.77 -11.01 -14.72
N MET A 328 -20.09 -12.20 -14.19
CA MET A 328 -20.37 -13.38 -15.01
C MET A 328 -21.55 -13.15 -15.96
N LEU A 329 -22.63 -12.51 -15.48
CA LEU A 329 -23.77 -12.14 -16.32
C LEU A 329 -23.40 -11.13 -17.39
N GLY A 330 -22.64 -10.09 -17.03
CA GLY A 330 -22.19 -9.06 -17.97
C GLY A 330 -21.38 -9.66 -19.11
N VAL A 331 -20.41 -10.52 -18.79
CA VAL A 331 -19.61 -11.23 -19.81
C VAL A 331 -20.50 -12.14 -20.64
N GLY A 332 -21.31 -12.99 -20.02
CA GLY A 332 -22.22 -13.89 -20.74
C GLY A 332 -23.14 -13.15 -21.71
N PHE A 333 -23.69 -12.01 -21.32
CA PHE A 333 -24.59 -11.21 -22.17
C PHE A 333 -23.82 -10.59 -23.34
N GLY A 334 -22.58 -10.16 -23.13
CA GLY A 334 -21.70 -9.69 -24.18
C GLY A 334 -21.42 -10.79 -25.22
N ILE A 335 -21.08 -12.00 -24.77
CA ILE A 335 -20.80 -13.16 -25.64
C ILE A 335 -22.02 -13.49 -26.50
N VAL A 336 -23.18 -13.64 -25.88
CA VAL A 336 -24.43 -13.92 -26.60
C VAL A 336 -24.69 -12.82 -27.63
N SER A 337 -24.63 -11.55 -27.21
CA SER A 337 -24.90 -10.41 -28.10
C SER A 337 -23.96 -10.36 -29.30
N THR A 338 -22.66 -10.62 -29.11
CA THR A 338 -21.68 -10.62 -30.20
C THR A 338 -21.86 -11.80 -31.14
N LEU A 339 -22.18 -13.00 -30.66
CA LEU A 339 -22.44 -14.16 -31.53
C LEU A 339 -23.59 -13.88 -32.52
N PHE A 340 -24.64 -13.19 -32.07
CA PHE A 340 -25.76 -12.77 -32.92
C PHE A 340 -25.43 -11.56 -33.81
N ALA A 341 -24.59 -10.63 -33.34
CA ALA A 341 -24.16 -9.47 -34.12
C ALA A 341 -23.37 -9.85 -35.37
N VAL A 342 -22.55 -10.91 -35.29
CA VAL A 342 -21.71 -11.36 -36.40
C VAL A 342 -22.51 -12.16 -37.43
N GLY A 343 -23.64 -12.77 -37.05
CA GLY A 343 -24.51 -13.50 -37.97
C GLY A 343 -23.84 -14.73 -38.60
N PHE A 344 -23.16 -15.55 -37.78
CA PHE A 344 -22.36 -16.69 -38.24
C PHE A 344 -23.15 -17.77 -39.00
N SER A 345 -22.48 -18.42 -39.95
CA SER A 345 -22.94 -19.72 -40.46
C SER A 345 -22.92 -20.75 -39.32
N PRO A 346 -23.75 -21.81 -39.37
CA PRO A 346 -23.74 -22.88 -38.37
C PRO A 346 -22.34 -23.50 -38.16
N GLU A 347 -21.52 -23.50 -39.21
CA GLU A 347 -20.16 -24.02 -39.20
C GLU A 347 -19.20 -23.16 -38.37
N THR A 348 -19.22 -21.84 -38.53
CA THR A 348 -18.40 -20.92 -37.72
C THR A 348 -18.88 -20.88 -36.27
N LEU A 349 -20.18 -21.03 -36.05
CA LEU A 349 -20.73 -21.11 -34.69
C LEU A 349 -20.28 -22.41 -33.99
N GLY A 350 -20.22 -23.52 -34.72
CA GLY A 350 -19.62 -24.78 -34.25
C GLY A 350 -18.15 -24.61 -33.89
N GLN A 351 -17.35 -24.04 -34.79
CA GLN A 351 -15.92 -23.76 -34.52
C GLN A 351 -15.73 -22.84 -33.30
N ALA A 352 -16.48 -21.74 -33.22
CA ALA A 352 -16.41 -20.81 -32.09
C ALA A 352 -16.78 -21.49 -30.77
N ALA A 353 -17.80 -22.36 -30.78
CA ALA A 353 -18.20 -23.13 -29.61
C ALA A 353 -17.14 -24.16 -29.18
N GLU A 354 -16.51 -24.88 -30.12
CA GLU A 354 -15.44 -25.84 -29.83
C GLU A 354 -14.22 -25.14 -29.21
N VAL A 355 -13.76 -24.06 -29.84
CA VAL A 355 -12.60 -23.30 -29.39
C VAL A 355 -12.86 -22.66 -28.02
N THR A 356 -14.07 -22.12 -27.81
CA THR A 356 -14.52 -21.57 -26.53
C THR A 356 -14.57 -22.66 -25.45
N GLY A 357 -15.15 -23.83 -25.76
CA GLY A 357 -15.25 -24.95 -24.84
C GLY A 357 -13.89 -25.49 -24.41
N LEU A 358 -12.97 -25.70 -25.36
CA LEU A 358 -11.60 -26.13 -25.08
C LEU A 358 -10.85 -25.10 -24.22
N GLY A 359 -10.96 -23.81 -24.57
CA GLY A 359 -10.37 -22.73 -23.79
C GLY A 359 -10.90 -22.71 -22.36
N ALA A 360 -12.22 -22.82 -22.18
CA ALA A 360 -12.88 -22.83 -20.88
C ALA A 360 -12.46 -24.02 -20.01
N VAL A 361 -12.36 -25.23 -20.57
CA VAL A 361 -11.93 -26.43 -19.84
C VAL A 361 -10.50 -26.26 -19.32
N ILE A 362 -9.59 -25.77 -20.16
CA ILE A 362 -8.20 -25.50 -19.78
C ILE A 362 -8.14 -24.42 -18.70
N ASP A 363 -8.88 -23.34 -18.87
CA ASP A 363 -8.91 -22.21 -17.93
C ASP A 363 -9.41 -22.61 -16.55
N VAL A 364 -10.52 -23.36 -16.49
CA VAL A 364 -11.06 -23.91 -15.25
C VAL A 364 -10.05 -24.85 -14.59
N GLY A 365 -9.40 -25.71 -15.38
CA GLY A 365 -8.35 -26.60 -14.88
C GLY A 365 -7.15 -25.85 -14.28
N ILE A 366 -6.75 -24.71 -14.88
CA ILE A 366 -5.70 -23.83 -14.33
C ILE A 366 -6.21 -23.15 -13.05
N GLY A 367 -7.38 -22.51 -13.09
CA GLY A 367 -7.95 -21.76 -11.97
C GLY A 367 -8.20 -22.60 -10.72
N GLN A 368 -8.50 -23.89 -10.87
CA GLN A 368 -8.63 -24.83 -9.75
C GLN A 368 -7.30 -25.11 -9.03
N ARG A 369 -6.17 -25.07 -9.75
CA ARG A 369 -4.84 -25.41 -9.23
C ARG A 369 -4.10 -24.23 -8.61
N VAL A 370 -4.57 -23.00 -8.82
CA VAL A 370 -3.92 -21.79 -8.30
C VAL A 370 -4.16 -21.69 -6.79
N SER A 371 -3.06 -21.51 -6.04
CA SER A 371 -3.08 -21.21 -4.60
C SER A 371 -3.09 -19.68 -4.37
N PRO A 372 -3.70 -19.18 -3.28
CA PRO A 372 -3.67 -17.76 -2.94
C PRO A 372 -2.26 -17.15 -2.86
N MET A 373 -1.26 -17.92 -2.43
CA MET A 373 0.14 -17.47 -2.42
C MET A 373 0.71 -17.20 -3.82
N GLN A 374 0.18 -17.86 -4.85
CA GLN A 374 0.60 -17.73 -6.25
C GLN A 374 -0.26 -16.73 -7.03
N LEU A 375 -1.16 -15.99 -6.38
CA LEU A 375 -2.01 -15.01 -7.06
C LEU A 375 -1.22 -13.95 -7.83
N PRO A 376 -0.16 -13.31 -7.28
CA PRO A 376 0.56 -12.26 -8.01
C PRO A 376 1.15 -12.74 -9.34
N GLN A 377 1.76 -13.93 -9.35
CA GLN A 377 2.31 -14.53 -10.56
C GLN A 377 1.20 -15.00 -11.51
N THR A 378 0.07 -15.51 -11.00
CA THR A 378 -1.05 -15.96 -11.83
C THR A 378 -1.70 -14.78 -12.55
N VAL A 379 -1.91 -13.65 -11.86
CA VAL A 379 -2.44 -12.43 -12.48
C VAL A 379 -1.50 -11.93 -13.59
N ALA A 380 -0.18 -11.95 -13.38
CA ALA A 380 0.79 -11.64 -14.42
C ALA A 380 0.72 -12.64 -15.60
N ALA A 381 0.54 -13.93 -15.32
CA ALA A 381 0.41 -14.98 -16.32
C ALA A 381 -0.89 -14.92 -17.13
N LEU A 382 -1.97 -14.38 -16.56
CA LEU A 382 -3.23 -14.12 -17.25
C LEU A 382 -3.12 -12.88 -18.15
N ARG A 383 -2.47 -11.82 -17.68
CA ARG A 383 -2.29 -10.57 -18.44
C ARG A 383 -1.41 -10.70 -19.69
N ARG A 384 -0.43 -11.62 -19.71
CA ARG A 384 0.30 -11.93 -20.95
C ARG A 384 -0.64 -12.49 -22.03
N VAL A 385 -1.61 -13.33 -21.67
CA VAL A 385 -2.54 -13.93 -22.63
C VAL A 385 -3.40 -12.85 -23.29
N VAL A 386 -3.85 -11.86 -22.51
CA VAL A 386 -4.56 -10.65 -22.97
C VAL A 386 -3.74 -9.87 -24.01
N GLY A 387 -2.46 -9.62 -23.72
CA GLY A 387 -1.56 -8.92 -24.65
C GLY A 387 -1.41 -9.66 -25.98
N LEU A 388 -1.26 -10.99 -25.92
CA LEU A 388 -1.14 -11.82 -27.12
C LEU A 388 -2.44 -11.85 -27.94
N VAL A 389 -3.60 -11.94 -27.29
CA VAL A 389 -4.92 -11.87 -27.94
C VAL A 389 -5.09 -10.56 -28.71
N ALA A 390 -4.68 -9.43 -28.12
CA ALA A 390 -4.73 -8.12 -28.78
C ALA A 390 -3.84 -8.09 -30.03
N VAL A 391 -2.60 -8.61 -29.95
CA VAL A 391 -1.69 -8.70 -31.10
C VAL A 391 -2.29 -9.56 -32.22
N MET A 392 -2.80 -10.75 -31.88
CA MET A 392 -3.36 -11.68 -32.86
C MET A 392 -4.63 -11.14 -33.52
N THR A 393 -5.51 -10.51 -32.74
CA THR A 393 -6.77 -9.93 -33.24
C THR A 393 -6.52 -8.73 -34.15
N SER A 394 -5.59 -7.84 -33.76
CA SER A 394 -5.18 -6.68 -34.57
C SER A 394 -4.55 -7.09 -35.91
N ALA A 395 -3.69 -8.11 -35.88
CA ALA A 395 -3.05 -8.62 -37.08
C ALA A 395 -4.08 -9.29 -38.00
N ALA A 396 -4.97 -10.10 -37.42
CA ALA A 396 -6.02 -10.79 -38.17
C ALA A 396 -6.97 -9.79 -38.86
N SER A 397 -7.38 -8.70 -38.19
CA SER A 397 -8.31 -7.73 -38.77
C SER A 397 -7.73 -7.01 -40.00
N VAL A 398 -6.47 -6.58 -39.93
CA VAL A 398 -5.79 -5.90 -41.06
C VAL A 398 -5.59 -6.86 -42.23
N MET A 399 -5.26 -8.12 -41.95
CA MET A 399 -5.03 -9.13 -42.99
C MET A 399 -6.34 -9.63 -43.63
N ALA A 400 -7.47 -9.57 -42.91
CA ALA A 400 -8.77 -10.01 -43.39
C ALA A 400 -9.49 -8.93 -44.25
N GLU A 401 -9.50 -7.67 -43.82
CA GLU A 401 -10.13 -6.57 -44.59
C GLU A 401 -9.27 -6.14 -45.80
N GLY A 402 -7.96 -6.38 -45.74
CA GLY A 402 -7.00 -5.89 -46.71
C GLY A 402 -6.71 -4.39 -46.53
N ALA A 403 -5.42 -4.04 -46.46
CA ALA A 403 -4.98 -2.69 -46.12
C ALA A 403 -5.43 -1.56 -47.08
N GLY A 404 -5.96 -1.90 -48.27
CA GLY A 404 -6.49 -0.95 -49.25
C GLY A 404 -7.96 -0.57 -49.09
N HIS A 405 -8.76 -1.36 -48.36
CA HIS A 405 -10.19 -1.09 -48.11
C HIS A 405 -10.49 -0.66 -46.67
N ALA A 406 -9.53 -0.83 -45.76
CA ALA A 406 -9.64 -0.39 -44.37
C ALA A 406 -9.46 1.13 -44.26
N GLY A 407 -10.36 1.82 -43.54
CA GLY A 407 -10.19 3.24 -43.25
C GLY A 407 -8.94 3.50 -42.40
N ASN A 408 -8.33 4.69 -42.56
CA ASN A 408 -7.12 5.09 -41.81
C ASN A 408 -7.26 4.94 -40.28
N LEU A 409 -8.48 5.05 -39.75
CA LEU A 409 -8.77 4.85 -38.33
C LEU A 409 -8.64 3.38 -37.90
N ASN A 410 -9.13 2.44 -38.71
CA ASN A 410 -9.00 1.00 -38.42
C ASN A 410 -7.54 0.56 -38.48
N LEU A 411 -6.79 1.05 -39.48
CA LEU A 411 -5.35 0.83 -39.56
C LEU A 411 -4.61 1.40 -38.34
N ALA A 412 -4.91 2.64 -37.96
CA ALA A 412 -4.28 3.28 -36.81
C ALA A 412 -4.55 2.52 -35.49
N THR A 413 -5.80 2.12 -35.26
CA THR A 413 -6.20 1.40 -34.04
C THR A 413 -5.67 -0.03 -34.01
N ALA A 414 -5.60 -0.73 -35.14
CA ALA A 414 -4.98 -2.05 -35.23
C ALA A 414 -3.48 -2.00 -34.93
N TYR A 415 -2.76 -1.00 -35.46
CA TYR A 415 -1.34 -0.84 -35.17
C TYR A 415 -1.09 -0.56 -33.68
N LEU A 416 -1.88 0.34 -33.06
CA LEU A 416 -1.80 0.61 -31.62
C LEU A 416 -2.17 -0.63 -30.79
N GLY A 417 -3.11 -1.45 -31.25
CA GLY A 417 -3.46 -2.72 -30.63
C GLY A 417 -2.29 -3.71 -30.58
N VAL A 418 -1.51 -3.83 -31.66
CA VAL A 418 -0.27 -4.64 -31.68
C VAL A 418 0.78 -4.05 -30.75
N LEU A 419 0.99 -2.73 -30.77
CA LEU A 419 2.00 -2.06 -29.95
C LEU A 419 1.72 -2.26 -28.45
N ILE A 420 0.49 -1.95 -28.01
CA ILE A 420 0.10 -2.04 -26.61
C ILE A 420 0.03 -3.52 -26.17
N GLY A 421 -0.53 -4.39 -27.02
CA GLY A 421 -0.59 -5.83 -26.76
C GLY A 421 0.79 -6.46 -26.62
N GLY A 422 1.73 -6.04 -27.47
CA GLY A 422 3.11 -6.51 -27.45
C GLY A 422 3.87 -6.13 -26.18
N ILE A 423 3.82 -4.85 -25.81
CA ILE A 423 4.43 -4.35 -24.57
C ILE A 423 3.84 -5.10 -23.35
N THR A 424 2.51 -5.31 -23.34
CA THR A 424 1.82 -6.05 -22.27
C THR A 424 2.30 -7.49 -22.18
N PHE A 425 2.38 -8.20 -23.31
CA PHE A 425 2.77 -9.61 -23.36
C PHE A 425 4.19 -9.81 -22.83
N ALA A 426 5.16 -9.08 -23.37
CA ALA A 426 6.56 -9.22 -23.00
C ALA A 426 6.81 -8.78 -21.54
N GLY A 427 6.22 -7.66 -21.12
CA GLY A 427 6.35 -7.18 -19.75
C GLY A 427 5.73 -8.14 -18.73
N SER A 428 4.55 -8.68 -19.03
CA SER A 428 3.85 -9.62 -18.14
C SER A 428 4.56 -10.98 -18.04
N ILE A 429 5.20 -11.45 -19.11
CA ILE A 429 6.06 -12.65 -19.07
C ILE A 429 7.23 -12.45 -18.11
N LEU A 430 7.92 -11.31 -18.20
CA LEU A 430 9.06 -11.02 -17.34
C LEU A 430 8.63 -10.87 -15.87
N ALA A 431 7.48 -10.22 -15.64
CA ALA A 431 6.89 -10.10 -14.31
C ALA A 431 6.54 -11.47 -13.71
N PHE A 432 5.92 -12.35 -14.51
CA PHE A 432 5.66 -13.73 -14.10
C PHE A 432 6.96 -14.46 -13.71
N MET A 433 8.01 -14.37 -14.54
CA MET A 433 9.28 -15.06 -14.26
C MET A 433 9.97 -14.55 -12.99
N LYS A 434 9.97 -13.23 -12.75
CA LYS A 434 10.52 -12.63 -11.52
C LYS A 434 9.70 -13.01 -10.28
N LEU A 435 8.37 -12.94 -10.35
CA LEU A 435 7.49 -13.28 -9.23
C LEU A 435 7.53 -14.77 -8.88
N ALA A 436 7.64 -15.63 -9.89
CA ALA A 436 7.79 -17.08 -9.74
C ALA A 436 9.19 -17.51 -9.29
N GLY A 437 10.13 -16.58 -9.11
CA GLY A 437 11.51 -16.89 -8.72
C GLY A 437 12.31 -17.62 -9.80
N ARG A 438 11.83 -17.68 -11.04
CA ARG A 438 12.55 -18.24 -12.20
C ARG A 438 13.62 -17.30 -12.76
N MET A 439 13.54 -16.02 -12.39
CA MET A 439 14.52 -14.99 -12.73
C MET A 439 14.88 -14.17 -11.47
N SER A 440 16.07 -13.59 -11.44
CA SER A 440 16.50 -12.69 -10.35
C SER A 440 15.56 -11.49 -10.20
N SER A 441 15.15 -11.21 -8.96
CA SER A 441 14.31 -10.05 -8.62
C SER A 441 15.05 -8.72 -8.67
N LYS A 442 16.38 -8.73 -8.82
CA LYS A 442 17.20 -7.50 -8.92
C LYS A 442 16.90 -6.77 -10.24
N PRO A 443 16.78 -5.43 -10.23
CA PRO A 443 16.68 -4.64 -11.45
C PRO A 443 17.88 -4.89 -12.37
N LEU A 444 17.64 -5.24 -13.63
CA LEU A 444 18.70 -5.35 -14.63
C LEU A 444 18.91 -3.97 -15.26
N VAL A 445 20.04 -3.32 -14.95
CA VAL A 445 20.34 -1.97 -15.45
C VAL A 445 21.28 -2.08 -16.65
N LEU A 446 20.72 -1.94 -17.86
CA LEU A 446 21.49 -1.89 -19.10
C LEU A 446 22.21 -0.53 -19.25
N PRO A 447 23.46 -0.50 -19.77
CA PRO A 447 24.13 0.77 -20.07
C PRO A 447 23.33 1.52 -21.15
N GLY A 448 22.99 2.78 -20.88
CA GLY A 448 22.22 3.60 -21.82
C GLY A 448 20.73 3.21 -21.97
N ARG A 449 20.11 2.56 -20.97
CA ARG A 449 18.70 2.10 -21.03
C ARG A 449 17.68 3.14 -21.55
N HIS A 450 17.86 4.41 -21.19
CA HIS A 450 16.95 5.48 -21.59
C HIS A 450 17.07 5.76 -23.09
N LEU A 451 18.30 5.70 -23.63
CA LEU A 451 18.53 5.83 -25.05
C LEU A 451 17.92 4.65 -25.81
N ILE A 452 18.11 3.42 -25.30
CA ILE A 452 17.54 2.21 -25.90
C ILE A 452 16.01 2.30 -25.93
N ASN A 453 15.36 2.55 -24.80
CA ASN A 453 13.90 2.62 -24.74
C ASN A 453 13.34 3.78 -25.58
N SER A 454 13.98 4.96 -25.54
CA SER A 454 13.57 6.08 -26.40
C SER A 454 13.75 5.78 -27.89
N SER A 455 14.81 5.04 -28.26
CA SER A 455 15.05 4.64 -29.65
C SER A 455 14.04 3.60 -30.14
N LEU A 456 13.64 2.65 -29.29
CA LEU A 456 12.60 1.66 -29.61
C LEU A 456 11.25 2.35 -29.82
N LEU A 457 10.89 3.28 -28.93
CA LEU A 457 9.67 4.07 -29.07
C LEU A 457 9.70 4.94 -30.34
N ALA A 458 10.82 5.61 -30.62
CA ALA A 458 10.98 6.41 -31.84
C ALA A 458 10.89 5.55 -33.10
N ALA A 459 11.48 4.35 -33.10
CA ALA A 459 11.35 3.38 -34.18
C ALA A 459 9.90 2.90 -34.36
N ASN A 460 9.17 2.67 -33.27
CA ASN A 460 7.74 2.33 -33.28
C ASN A 460 6.87 3.46 -33.89
N VAL A 461 7.18 4.72 -33.60
CA VAL A 461 6.50 5.89 -34.20
C VAL A 461 6.85 6.06 -35.69
N GLY A 462 8.09 5.80 -36.07
CA GLY A 462 8.50 5.81 -37.48
C GLY A 462 7.81 4.72 -38.28
N THR A 463 7.76 3.50 -37.74
CA THR A 463 7.06 2.36 -38.36
C THR A 463 5.55 2.55 -38.42
N PHE A 464 4.94 3.26 -37.46
CA PHE A 464 3.53 3.67 -37.52
C PHE A 464 3.24 4.60 -38.71
N THR A 465 4.12 5.58 -38.92
CA THR A 465 3.99 6.53 -40.04
C THR A 465 4.16 5.82 -41.39
N ALA A 466 5.14 4.93 -41.48
CA ALA A 466 5.34 4.08 -42.66
C ALA A 466 4.15 3.16 -42.90
N PHE A 467 3.55 2.60 -41.85
CA PHE A 467 2.37 1.76 -41.95
C PHE A 467 1.17 2.54 -42.52
N LEU A 468 0.83 3.71 -41.99
CA LEU A 468 -0.30 4.48 -42.51
C LEU A 468 -0.14 4.97 -43.96
N THR A 469 1.10 5.18 -44.41
CA THR A 469 1.39 5.73 -45.74
C THR A 469 1.65 4.65 -46.80
N LEU A 470 2.26 3.53 -46.43
CA LEU A 470 2.71 2.49 -47.36
C LEU A 470 1.88 1.19 -47.28
N ALA A 471 1.17 0.93 -46.18
CA ALA A 471 0.33 -0.27 -46.06
C ALA A 471 -0.79 -0.37 -47.11
N PRO A 472 -1.47 0.73 -47.52
CA PRO A 472 -2.50 0.66 -48.54
C PRO A 472 -1.97 0.21 -49.92
N ALA A 473 -0.66 0.38 -50.18
CA ALA A 473 -0.05 0.03 -51.46
C ALA A 473 0.27 -1.47 -51.60
N SER A 474 0.52 -2.19 -50.50
CA SER A 474 0.65 -3.64 -50.53
C SER A 474 0.40 -4.31 -49.17
N SER A 475 -0.31 -5.44 -49.21
CA SER A 475 -0.58 -6.25 -48.02
C SER A 475 0.69 -6.87 -47.40
N ALA A 476 1.73 -7.11 -48.21
CA ALA A 476 3.02 -7.60 -47.73
C ALA A 476 3.77 -6.55 -46.88
N ILE A 477 3.75 -5.27 -47.29
CA ILE A 477 4.32 -4.17 -46.49
C ILE A 477 3.52 -3.98 -45.20
N ALA A 478 2.18 -4.05 -45.27
CA ALA A 478 1.32 -3.97 -44.09
C ALA A 478 1.66 -5.07 -43.06
N ALA A 479 1.80 -6.32 -43.50
CA ALA A 479 2.18 -7.44 -42.65
C ALA A 479 3.61 -7.29 -42.09
N GLY A 480 4.56 -6.82 -42.91
CA GLY A 480 5.94 -6.55 -42.50
C GLY A 480 6.04 -5.46 -41.43
N CYS A 481 5.30 -4.37 -41.59
CA CYS A 481 5.22 -3.29 -40.59
C CYS A 481 4.57 -3.75 -39.28
N LEU A 482 3.51 -4.56 -39.33
CA LEU A 482 2.88 -5.12 -38.12
C LEU A 482 3.79 -6.13 -37.41
N ALA A 483 4.51 -6.97 -38.15
CA ALA A 483 5.51 -7.88 -37.59
C ALA A 483 6.69 -7.11 -36.96
N GLY A 484 7.15 -6.04 -37.61
CA GLY A 484 8.14 -5.12 -37.07
C GLY A 484 7.68 -4.45 -35.78
N ASN A 485 6.44 -3.93 -35.75
CA ASN A 485 5.82 -3.39 -34.55
C ASN A 485 5.73 -4.43 -33.42
N ALA A 486 5.28 -5.66 -33.71
CA ALA A 486 5.24 -6.73 -32.71
C ALA A 486 6.64 -7.03 -32.12
N ALA A 487 7.68 -7.10 -32.96
CA ALA A 487 9.04 -7.32 -32.50
C ALA A 487 9.59 -6.16 -31.65
N LEU A 488 9.38 -4.92 -32.09
CA LEU A 488 9.82 -3.72 -31.37
C LEU A 488 9.07 -3.55 -30.04
N SER A 489 7.76 -3.77 -30.02
CA SER A 489 6.92 -3.71 -28.82
C SER A 489 7.24 -4.82 -27.82
N PHE A 490 7.55 -6.05 -28.27
CA PHE A 490 8.06 -7.10 -27.40
C PHE A 490 9.42 -6.73 -26.80
N ALA A 491 10.33 -6.18 -27.60
CA ALA A 491 11.64 -5.72 -27.13
C ALA A 491 11.48 -4.58 -26.08
N GLU A 492 10.63 -3.60 -26.37
CA GLU A 492 10.33 -2.47 -25.48
C GLU A 492 9.68 -2.92 -24.17
N GLY A 493 8.70 -3.82 -24.25
CA GLY A 493 8.08 -4.42 -23.06
C GLY A 493 9.09 -5.18 -22.19
N TRP A 494 10.04 -5.90 -22.82
CA TRP A 494 11.09 -6.62 -22.13
C TRP A 494 12.11 -5.68 -21.46
N THR A 495 12.68 -4.72 -22.19
CA THR A 495 13.71 -3.81 -21.67
C THR A 495 13.17 -2.91 -20.55
N THR A 496 11.95 -2.41 -20.71
CA THR A 496 11.31 -1.53 -19.72
C THR A 496 10.96 -2.30 -18.44
N SER A 497 10.45 -3.54 -18.56
CA SER A 497 10.13 -4.37 -17.39
C SER A 497 11.38 -4.97 -16.73
N ALA A 498 12.47 -5.17 -17.47
CA ALA A 498 13.72 -5.70 -16.92
C ALA A 498 14.34 -4.74 -15.90
N ALA A 499 14.20 -3.43 -16.15
CA ALA A 499 14.67 -2.36 -15.29
C ALA A 499 13.85 -2.17 -14.00
N ILE A 500 12.68 -2.80 -13.88
CA ILE A 500 11.82 -2.73 -12.69
C ILE A 500 12.18 -3.86 -11.71
N GLY A 501 12.32 -3.55 -10.42
CA GLY A 501 12.54 -4.54 -9.37
C GLY A 501 11.29 -5.40 -9.12
N GLY A 502 11.45 -6.66 -8.74
CA GLY A 502 10.34 -7.59 -8.47
C GLY A 502 9.19 -7.04 -7.60
N PRO A 503 9.44 -6.25 -6.53
CA PRO A 503 8.40 -5.70 -5.68
C PRO A 503 7.54 -4.58 -6.31
N ASP A 504 7.99 -3.95 -7.40
CA ASP A 504 7.35 -2.75 -7.97
C ASP A 504 6.63 -3.04 -9.31
N MET A 505 6.49 -4.33 -9.69
CA MET A 505 5.96 -4.78 -10.99
C MET A 505 4.45 -4.64 -11.29
N PRO A 506 3.51 -4.40 -10.35
CA PRO A 506 2.07 -4.36 -10.68
C PRO A 506 1.59 -3.23 -11.62
N VAL A 507 2.44 -2.31 -12.06
CA VAL A 507 2.05 -0.96 -12.53
C VAL A 507 1.75 -0.82 -14.05
N LEU A 508 1.87 -1.86 -14.89
CA LEU A 508 1.89 -1.66 -16.36
C LEU A 508 0.62 -2.14 -17.13
N VAL A 509 0.00 -1.21 -17.88
CA VAL A 509 -0.66 -1.31 -19.23
C VAL A 509 -2.20 -1.22 -19.38
N THR A 510 -2.69 -0.33 -20.25
CA THR A 510 -4.10 -0.19 -20.69
C THR A 510 -4.20 -0.05 -22.22
N GLY A 511 -5.21 -0.65 -22.87
CA GLY A 511 -5.32 -0.71 -24.33
C GLY A 511 -6.68 -0.28 -24.90
N PHE A 512 -6.61 0.37 -26.06
CA PHE A 512 -7.72 0.80 -26.92
C PHE A 512 -7.80 -0.18 -28.09
N MET A 513 -8.96 -0.78 -28.36
CA MET A 513 -9.15 -1.55 -29.60
C MET A 513 -10.62 -1.63 -30.02
N LEU A 514 -10.82 -1.53 -31.34
CA LEU A 514 -12.01 -1.82 -32.16
C LEU A 514 -13.23 -0.88 -32.01
N ASP A 515 -13.89 -0.68 -33.14
CA ASP A 515 -15.15 0.07 -33.37
C ASP A 515 -16.37 -0.65 -32.76
N ASN A 516 -16.27 -0.98 -31.46
CA ASN A 516 -17.31 -1.65 -30.70
C ASN A 516 -17.46 -1.00 -29.32
N ILE A 517 -18.69 -0.55 -29.02
CA ILE A 517 -19.08 0.13 -27.79
C ILE A 517 -18.81 -0.73 -26.55
N LEU A 518 -19.05 -2.05 -26.63
CA LEU A 518 -18.85 -2.95 -25.48
C LEU A 518 -17.36 -3.08 -25.13
N LEU A 519 -16.51 -3.31 -26.13
CA LEU A 519 -15.07 -3.45 -25.92
C LEU A 519 -14.43 -2.12 -25.47
N THR A 520 -14.90 -1.00 -26.01
CA THR A 520 -14.48 0.33 -25.56
C THR A 520 -14.86 0.60 -24.11
N SER A 521 -16.08 0.24 -23.70
CA SER A 521 -16.57 0.47 -22.33
C SER A 521 -15.92 -0.45 -21.31
N VAL A 522 -15.85 -1.76 -21.57
CA VAL A 522 -15.24 -2.71 -20.63
C VAL A 522 -13.71 -2.58 -20.63
N GLY A 523 -13.09 -2.28 -21.78
CA GLY A 523 -11.66 -2.03 -21.89
C GLY A 523 -11.20 -0.80 -21.10
N SER A 524 -11.97 0.30 -21.14
CA SER A 524 -11.71 1.49 -20.33
C SER A 524 -11.94 1.28 -18.84
N LEU A 525 -12.92 0.46 -18.43
CA LEU A 525 -13.12 0.08 -17.01
C LEU A 525 -11.92 -0.69 -16.44
N ILE A 526 -11.34 -1.61 -17.23
CA ILE A 526 -10.10 -2.29 -16.85
C ILE A 526 -8.94 -1.28 -16.80
N GLY A 527 -8.93 -0.31 -17.73
CA GLY A 527 -7.93 0.73 -17.81
C GLY A 527 -7.92 1.72 -16.65
N ALA A 528 -9.09 2.05 -16.11
CA ALA A 528 -9.24 2.93 -14.94
C ALA A 528 -8.57 2.39 -13.66
N ARG A 529 -8.09 1.14 -13.65
CA ARG A 529 -7.32 0.56 -12.54
C ARG A 529 -5.94 1.17 -12.30
N ILE A 530 -5.52 2.13 -13.11
CA ILE A 530 -4.31 2.94 -12.86
C ILE A 530 -4.36 3.57 -11.45
N ASP A 531 -5.55 3.92 -10.95
CA ASP A 531 -5.72 4.52 -9.62
C ASP A 531 -5.24 3.62 -8.46
N GLY A 532 -5.33 2.29 -8.59
CA GLY A 532 -4.81 1.36 -7.58
C GLY A 532 -3.27 1.35 -7.54
N ALA A 533 -2.63 1.43 -8.71
CA ALA A 533 -1.19 1.61 -8.80
C ALA A 533 -0.76 2.97 -8.24
N ASP A 534 -1.60 4.01 -8.38
CA ASP A 534 -1.38 5.32 -7.77
C ASP A 534 -1.46 5.28 -6.25
N ILE A 535 -2.42 4.54 -5.67
CA ILE A 535 -2.51 4.33 -4.22
C ILE A 535 -1.23 3.66 -3.70
N GLN A 536 -0.79 2.56 -4.33
CA GLN A 536 0.44 1.87 -3.91
C GLN A 536 1.67 2.79 -4.04
N ARG A 537 1.73 3.60 -5.10
CA ARG A 537 2.83 4.56 -5.32
C ARG A 537 2.83 5.71 -4.32
N ARG A 538 1.65 6.28 -4.00
CA ARG A 538 1.49 7.27 -2.93
C ARG A 538 1.89 6.69 -1.58
N ALA A 539 1.48 5.46 -1.29
CA ALA A 539 1.84 4.76 -0.06
C ALA A 539 3.34 4.41 0.04
N MET A 540 4.08 4.39 -1.08
CA MET A 540 5.55 4.28 -1.10
C MET A 540 6.28 5.63 -1.23
N ASN A 541 5.55 6.74 -1.33
CA ASN A 541 6.05 8.08 -1.67
C ASN A 541 6.94 8.09 -2.94
N ARG A 542 6.52 7.40 -4.01
CA ARG A 542 7.26 7.33 -5.30
C ARG A 542 6.39 7.73 -6.49
N SER A 543 6.93 8.48 -7.44
CA SER A 543 6.25 8.82 -8.70
C SER A 543 6.31 7.68 -9.73
N SER A 544 5.38 7.63 -10.69
CA SER A 544 5.38 6.59 -11.75
C SER A 544 6.65 6.65 -12.59
N ALA A 545 7.15 7.86 -12.89
CA ALA A 545 8.40 8.04 -13.59
C ALA A 545 9.60 7.45 -12.82
N ASN A 546 9.64 7.64 -11.49
CA ASN A 546 10.70 7.07 -10.67
C ASN A 546 10.65 5.54 -10.61
N VAL A 547 9.46 4.94 -10.63
CA VAL A 547 9.29 3.48 -10.62
C VAL A 547 9.66 2.86 -11.97
N ILE A 548 9.11 3.40 -13.07
CA ILE A 548 9.26 2.82 -14.42
C ILE A 548 10.66 3.08 -14.99
N PHE A 549 11.16 4.30 -14.85
CA PHE A 549 12.44 4.69 -15.42
C PHE A 549 13.59 4.54 -14.43
N GLY A 550 13.34 4.05 -13.21
CA GLY A 550 14.34 3.89 -12.17
C GLY A 550 14.95 5.24 -11.79
N GLY A 551 14.23 6.01 -11.00
CA GLY A 551 14.72 7.28 -10.45
C GLY A 551 15.98 7.05 -9.64
N LYS A 552 16.91 8.01 -9.68
CA LYS A 552 17.96 8.09 -8.66
C LYS A 552 17.24 8.09 -7.32
N ALA A 553 17.40 7.03 -6.52
CA ALA A 553 17.12 7.15 -5.09
C ALA A 553 17.83 8.42 -4.64
N PRO A 554 17.16 9.33 -3.90
CA PRO A 554 17.72 10.64 -3.60
C PRO A 554 19.15 10.43 -3.11
N THR A 555 20.09 10.78 -3.98
CA THR A 555 21.52 10.67 -3.71
C THR A 555 21.87 11.96 -3.01
N VAL A 556 21.23 12.19 -1.87
CA VAL A 556 22.01 12.73 -0.79
C VAL A 556 22.74 11.49 -0.31
N ALA A 557 24.05 11.47 -0.47
CA ALA A 557 24.84 10.62 0.39
C ALA A 557 24.35 10.94 1.79
N SER A 558 23.51 10.07 2.36
CA SER A 558 23.58 9.90 3.78
C SER A 558 25.01 9.39 3.94
N GLU A 559 25.93 10.32 4.23
CA GLU A 559 26.66 10.15 5.45
C GLU A 559 25.59 9.77 6.47
N LEU A 560 25.33 8.46 6.57
CA LEU A 560 25.05 7.86 7.84
C LEU A 560 26.21 8.35 8.67
N ILE A 561 26.00 9.52 9.31
CA ILE A 561 26.44 9.66 10.68
C ILE A 561 25.89 8.38 11.28
N ALA A 562 26.77 7.40 11.43
CA ALA A 562 26.56 6.31 12.34
C ALA A 562 26.34 7.03 13.66
N ASP A 563 25.11 7.46 13.90
CA ASP A 563 24.73 7.98 15.18
C ASP A 563 24.89 6.74 16.05
N GLU A 564 25.97 6.71 16.83
CA GLU A 564 26.26 5.71 17.87
C GLU A 564 25.15 5.67 18.95
N ARG A 565 23.95 6.16 18.64
CA ARG A 565 22.71 6.06 19.40
C ARG A 565 22.01 4.70 19.25
N LEU A 566 22.57 3.79 18.46
CA LEU A 566 22.12 2.40 18.41
C LEU A 566 22.44 1.73 19.76
N GLY A 567 21.48 1.80 20.68
CA GLY A 567 21.45 0.84 21.79
C GLY A 567 21.40 -0.57 21.21
N GLU A 568 22.21 -1.48 21.77
CA GLU A 568 22.19 -2.88 21.37
C GLU A 568 20.75 -3.42 21.43
N GLY A 569 20.31 -4.05 20.34
CA GLY A 569 19.03 -4.75 20.30
C GLY A 569 19.03 -5.80 21.41
N ILE A 570 18.13 -5.65 22.38
CA ILE A 570 18.04 -6.59 23.49
C ILE A 570 17.45 -7.90 22.97
N ASP A 571 18.31 -8.87 22.65
CA ASP A 571 17.88 -10.23 22.33
C ASP A 571 17.34 -10.88 23.60
N ARG A 572 16.02 -11.06 23.68
CA ARG A 572 15.35 -11.72 24.81
C ARG A 572 14.84 -13.08 24.35
N GLN A 573 15.24 -14.13 25.07
CA GLN A 573 14.76 -15.50 24.86
C GLN A 573 13.23 -15.62 25.01
N GLN A 574 12.68 -16.68 24.40
CA GLN A 574 11.25 -16.98 24.23
C GLN A 574 10.40 -16.87 25.53
N ASP A 575 10.99 -17.07 26.71
CA ASP A 575 10.28 -17.03 27.99
C ASP A 575 9.73 -15.64 28.36
N TYR A 576 10.38 -14.57 27.91
CA TYR A 576 9.90 -13.19 28.16
C TYR A 576 8.66 -12.85 27.32
N LEU A 577 8.49 -13.51 26.17
CA LEU A 577 7.40 -13.29 25.23
C LEU A 577 6.08 -13.83 25.79
N VAL A 578 6.13 -15.00 26.42
CA VAL A 578 4.98 -15.63 27.10
C VAL A 578 4.56 -14.79 28.32
N MET A 579 5.52 -14.34 29.14
CA MET A 579 5.22 -13.48 30.30
C MET A 579 4.71 -12.10 29.91
N ALA A 580 5.25 -11.50 28.84
CA ALA A 580 4.73 -10.25 28.31
C ALA A 580 3.29 -10.43 27.81
N CYS A 581 2.94 -11.55 27.17
CA CYS A 581 1.59 -11.83 26.68
C CYS A 581 0.54 -12.11 27.77
N LEU A 582 0.93 -12.65 28.92
CA LEU A 582 0.02 -13.05 30.00
C LEU A 582 -0.59 -11.89 30.79
N ALA A 583 -0.09 -10.65 30.66
CA ALA A 583 -0.55 -9.47 31.40
C ALA A 583 -1.16 -8.37 30.50
N ILE A 584 -1.58 -8.70 29.29
CA ILE A 584 -2.01 -7.74 28.25
C ILE A 584 -3.52 -7.64 28.16
N TRP A 585 -4.02 -6.41 27.97
CA TRP A 585 -5.42 -6.16 27.61
C TRP A 585 -5.58 -5.88 26.11
N ILE A 586 -4.59 -5.24 25.47
CA ILE A 586 -4.62 -4.88 24.04
C ILE A 586 -3.36 -5.34 23.30
N LEU A 587 -3.53 -6.26 22.35
CA LEU A 587 -2.45 -6.77 21.48
C LEU A 587 -2.71 -6.35 20.02
N ARG A 588 -1.72 -5.72 19.38
CA ARG A 588 -1.76 -5.47 17.93
C ARG A 588 -0.74 -6.31 17.17
N ILE A 589 -1.14 -6.85 16.04
CA ILE A 589 -0.26 -7.63 15.15
C ILE A 589 0.00 -6.81 13.89
N CYS A 590 1.26 -6.56 13.58
CA CYS A 590 1.69 -5.93 12.34
C CYS A 590 2.51 -6.95 11.55
N ALA A 591 1.87 -7.63 10.61
CA ALA A 591 2.49 -8.67 9.80
C ALA A 591 2.84 -8.15 8.40
N ASP A 592 4.07 -8.40 7.94
CA ASP A 592 4.38 -8.31 6.52
C ASP A 592 3.96 -9.60 5.82
N ALA A 593 3.14 -9.49 4.79
CA ALA A 593 2.68 -10.59 3.96
C ALA A 593 3.85 -11.41 3.40
N VAL A 594 4.98 -10.79 3.05
CA VAL A 594 6.11 -11.56 2.50
C VAL A 594 6.76 -12.43 3.58
N GLY A 595 7.09 -11.84 4.73
CA GLY A 595 7.71 -12.57 5.84
C GLY A 595 6.78 -13.65 6.42
N MET A 596 5.52 -13.30 6.62
CA MET A 596 4.48 -14.21 7.10
C MET A 596 4.22 -15.37 6.13
N ALA A 597 4.03 -15.09 4.84
CA ALA A 597 3.72 -16.12 3.84
C ALA A 597 4.88 -17.09 3.61
N VAL A 598 6.12 -16.60 3.56
CA VAL A 598 7.31 -17.45 3.38
C VAL A 598 7.47 -18.42 4.56
N ALA A 599 7.15 -17.98 5.78
CA ALA A 599 7.18 -18.82 6.97
C ALA A 599 5.90 -19.67 7.16
N LYS A 600 4.86 -19.48 6.33
CA LYS A 600 3.50 -20.02 6.54
C LYS A 600 2.93 -19.71 7.94
N ALA A 601 3.29 -18.55 8.48
CA ALA A 601 2.95 -18.18 9.86
C ALA A 601 1.48 -17.78 10.05
N GLN A 602 0.73 -17.55 8.98
CA GLN A 602 -0.66 -17.08 9.04
C GLN A 602 -1.59 -18.01 9.85
N TYR A 603 -1.39 -19.34 9.78
CA TYR A 603 -2.18 -20.31 10.54
C TYR A 603 -1.89 -20.23 12.04
N ALA A 604 -0.61 -20.10 12.41
CA ALA A 604 -0.21 -19.91 13.80
C ALA A 604 -0.72 -18.58 14.36
N ILE A 605 -0.75 -17.52 13.53
CA ILE A 605 -1.36 -16.24 13.91
C ILE A 605 -2.85 -16.41 14.17
N ASN A 606 -3.58 -17.15 13.33
CA ASN A 606 -5.00 -17.39 13.54
C ASN A 606 -5.26 -18.13 14.86
N ASP A 607 -4.54 -19.23 15.12
CA ASP A 607 -4.69 -20.01 16.35
C ASP A 607 -4.37 -19.16 17.59
N MET A 608 -3.33 -18.33 17.50
CA MET A 608 -2.96 -17.39 18.56
C MET A 608 -4.04 -16.33 18.78
N VAL A 609 -4.54 -15.68 17.71
CA VAL A 609 -5.61 -14.66 17.81
C VAL A 609 -6.89 -15.28 18.37
N ALA A 610 -7.26 -16.48 17.94
CA ALA A 610 -8.42 -17.20 18.45
C ALA A 610 -8.28 -17.51 19.95
N THR A 611 -7.12 -18.01 20.36
CA THR A 611 -6.82 -18.33 21.77
C THR A 611 -6.86 -17.08 22.64
N LEU A 612 -6.21 -15.99 22.23
CA LEU A 612 -6.17 -14.74 23.00
C LEU A 612 -7.53 -14.03 23.06
N ARG A 613 -8.33 -14.09 21.98
CA ARG A 613 -9.72 -13.56 22.02
C ARG A 613 -10.60 -14.38 22.95
N SER A 614 -10.39 -15.69 23.06
CA SER A 614 -11.14 -16.54 23.99
C SER A 614 -10.91 -16.17 25.46
N THR A 615 -9.75 -15.58 25.77
CA THR A 615 -9.42 -15.05 27.11
C THR A 615 -9.84 -13.59 27.32
N GLY A 616 -10.52 -12.97 26.34
CA GLY A 616 -11.02 -11.59 26.42
C GLY A 616 -10.01 -10.50 26.02
N ILE A 617 -8.86 -10.86 25.44
CA ILE A 617 -7.85 -9.89 25.00
C ILE A 617 -8.29 -9.25 23.68
N ASN A 618 -8.19 -7.93 23.57
CA ASN A 618 -8.50 -7.21 22.34
C ASN A 618 -7.34 -7.36 21.34
N CYS A 619 -7.45 -8.35 20.45
CA CYS A 619 -6.48 -8.60 19.39
C CYS A 619 -6.92 -8.01 18.06
N ARG A 620 -6.14 -7.08 17.51
CA ARG A 620 -6.35 -6.50 16.18
C ARG A 620 -5.09 -6.57 15.33
N SER A 621 -5.26 -6.75 14.02
CA SER A 621 -4.17 -6.82 13.04
C SER A 621 -4.16 -5.55 12.20
N GLY A 622 -3.03 -4.86 12.12
CA GLY A 622 -2.83 -3.71 11.26
C GLY A 622 -2.07 -4.08 9.99
N ILE A 623 -2.63 -3.72 8.84
CA ILE A 623 -2.01 -3.96 7.53
C ILE A 623 -1.62 -2.62 6.91
N HIS A 624 -0.37 -2.53 6.45
CA HIS A 624 0.06 -1.40 5.63
C HIS A 624 -0.32 -1.66 4.15
N PRO A 625 -0.83 -0.66 3.40
CA PRO A 625 -1.30 -0.83 2.01
C PRO A 625 -0.32 -1.45 1.01
N VAL A 626 1.00 -1.35 1.25
CA VAL A 626 2.06 -1.85 0.35
C VAL A 626 2.60 -3.22 0.76
N THR A 627 2.00 -3.81 1.80
CA THR A 627 2.45 -5.07 2.38
C THR A 627 2.19 -6.25 1.44
N GLY A 628 3.25 -6.95 1.05
CA GLY A 628 3.17 -8.08 0.12
C GLY A 628 3.71 -7.79 -1.27
N ARG A 629 3.39 -8.69 -2.22
CA ARG A 629 3.78 -8.59 -3.64
C ARG A 629 2.64 -8.12 -4.55
N MET A 630 1.45 -7.99 -3.98
CA MET A 630 0.24 -7.49 -4.64
C MET A 630 -0.59 -6.72 -3.60
N PRO A 631 -1.30 -5.63 -3.99
CA PRO A 631 -2.26 -4.97 -3.12
C PRO A 631 -3.23 -5.98 -2.49
N GLY A 632 -3.54 -5.78 -1.21
CA GLY A 632 -4.49 -6.64 -0.49
C GLY A 632 -4.01 -8.08 -0.20
N GLN A 633 -2.80 -8.49 -0.63
CA GLN A 633 -2.33 -9.89 -0.47
C GLN A 633 -2.32 -10.33 1.00
N CYS A 634 -1.90 -9.46 1.92
CA CYS A 634 -1.87 -9.78 3.35
C CYS A 634 -3.26 -10.15 3.89
N ARG A 635 -4.29 -9.40 3.49
CA ARG A 635 -5.69 -9.65 3.88
C ARG A 635 -6.16 -11.03 3.42
N VAL A 636 -5.89 -11.37 2.16
CA VAL A 636 -6.29 -12.66 1.58
C VAL A 636 -5.61 -13.83 2.31
N LEU A 637 -4.33 -13.69 2.68
CA LEU A 637 -3.60 -14.74 3.40
C LEU A 637 -4.11 -14.93 4.83
N LEU A 638 -4.48 -13.85 5.51
CA LEU A 638 -5.08 -13.91 6.83
C LEU A 638 -6.50 -14.51 6.77
N ALA A 639 -7.28 -14.14 5.75
CA ALA A 639 -8.59 -14.74 5.50
C ALA A 639 -8.47 -16.25 5.16
N GLU A 640 -7.48 -16.66 4.37
CA GLU A 640 -7.18 -18.07 4.10
C GLU A 640 -6.87 -18.85 5.39
N ALA A 641 -6.18 -18.22 6.34
CA ALA A 641 -5.92 -18.80 7.65
C ALA A 641 -7.15 -18.82 8.57
N GLY A 642 -8.26 -18.18 8.19
CA GLY A 642 -9.48 -18.09 8.98
C GLY A 642 -9.54 -16.89 9.94
N VAL A 643 -8.61 -15.93 9.82
CA VAL A 643 -8.63 -14.72 10.66
C VAL A 643 -9.85 -13.86 10.29
N PRO A 644 -10.71 -13.52 11.26
CA PRO A 644 -11.89 -12.71 11.00
C PRO A 644 -11.55 -11.32 10.44
N TYR A 645 -12.30 -10.83 9.46
CA TYR A 645 -12.00 -9.53 8.81
C TYR A 645 -12.23 -8.33 9.74
N ASP A 646 -13.06 -8.45 10.78
CA ASP A 646 -13.36 -7.39 11.76
C ASP A 646 -12.13 -6.99 12.58
N VAL A 647 -11.17 -7.91 12.73
CA VAL A 647 -9.91 -7.63 13.42
C VAL A 647 -8.82 -7.16 12.48
N VAL A 648 -9.03 -7.21 11.17
CA VAL A 648 -8.04 -6.82 10.17
C VAL A 648 -8.33 -5.40 9.70
N LEU A 649 -7.52 -4.45 10.18
CA LEU A 649 -7.67 -3.02 9.93
C LEU A 649 -6.56 -2.49 9.01
N GLU A 650 -6.88 -1.46 8.24
CA GLU A 650 -5.86 -0.72 7.49
C GLU A 650 -5.05 0.22 8.39
N MET A 651 -3.89 0.62 7.87
CA MET A 651 -3.00 1.60 8.48
C MET A 651 -3.75 2.87 8.94
N ASP A 652 -4.62 3.44 8.10
CA ASP A 652 -5.33 4.69 8.42
C ASP A 652 -6.35 4.52 9.54
N GLU A 653 -6.90 3.31 9.71
CA GLU A 653 -7.88 2.99 10.76
C GLU A 653 -7.20 2.65 12.09
N ILE A 654 -5.96 2.14 12.04
CA ILE A 654 -5.26 1.58 13.20
C ILE A 654 -4.19 2.53 13.79
N ASN A 655 -3.79 3.57 13.07
CA ASN A 655 -2.63 4.38 13.44
C ASN A 655 -2.83 5.23 14.71
N ASP A 656 -4.00 5.86 14.87
CA ASP A 656 -4.30 6.72 16.05
C ASP A 656 -4.35 5.96 17.38
N ASP A 657 -4.35 4.65 17.24
CA ASP A 657 -4.83 3.68 18.18
C ASP A 657 -3.62 2.98 18.87
N PHE A 658 -2.41 3.14 18.31
CA PHE A 658 -1.16 2.60 18.86
C PHE A 658 -0.76 3.20 20.21
N GLY A 659 -1.16 4.43 20.53
CA GLY A 659 -0.82 5.08 21.81
C GLY A 659 -1.44 4.41 23.04
N GLU A 660 -2.58 3.74 22.86
CA GLU A 660 -3.29 3.00 23.93
C GLU A 660 -2.88 1.51 23.97
N THR A 661 -1.98 1.09 23.09
CA THR A 661 -1.64 -0.33 22.91
C THR A 661 -0.57 -0.78 23.88
N ASP A 662 -0.82 -1.90 24.57
CA ASP A 662 0.16 -2.48 25.50
C ASP A 662 1.32 -3.13 24.75
N VAL A 663 1.01 -4.00 23.78
CA VAL A 663 2.03 -4.72 23.01
C VAL A 663 1.71 -4.74 21.52
N VAL A 664 2.74 -4.48 20.72
CA VAL A 664 2.72 -4.70 19.27
C VAL A 664 3.64 -5.86 18.93
N LEU A 665 3.08 -6.87 18.26
CA LEU A 665 3.81 -7.99 17.70
C LEU A 665 4.07 -7.74 16.20
N MET A 666 5.33 -7.54 15.85
CA MET A 666 5.76 -7.34 14.47
C MET A 666 6.31 -8.62 13.87
N ILE A 667 5.70 -9.09 12.79
CA ILE A 667 6.05 -10.36 12.16
C ILE A 667 6.56 -10.07 10.75
N GLY A 668 7.88 -10.12 10.57
CA GLY A 668 8.53 -9.95 9.27
C GLY A 668 8.45 -8.56 8.64
N ALA A 669 7.86 -7.56 9.31
CA ALA A 669 7.81 -6.18 8.85
C ALA A 669 9.12 -5.43 9.15
N ASN A 670 9.53 -4.54 8.24
CA ASN A 670 10.69 -3.66 8.42
C ASN A 670 10.39 -2.24 7.91
N ASP A 671 10.44 -2.02 6.60
CA ASP A 671 10.30 -0.68 6.01
C ASP A 671 8.95 -0.01 6.36
N THR A 672 7.86 -0.80 6.45
CA THR A 672 6.49 -0.34 6.74
C THR A 672 6.25 0.14 8.18
N VAL A 673 7.21 -0.08 9.07
CA VAL A 673 7.13 0.24 10.51
C VAL A 673 8.33 1.10 10.95
N ASN A 674 9.15 1.55 10.00
CA ASN A 674 10.43 2.20 10.29
C ASN A 674 10.25 3.71 10.49
N PRO A 675 10.58 4.28 11.67
CA PRO A 675 10.42 5.70 11.96
C PRO A 675 11.35 6.59 11.13
N ILE A 676 12.40 6.05 10.51
CA ILE A 676 13.31 6.80 9.61
C ILE A 676 12.57 7.37 8.38
N ALA A 677 11.36 6.90 8.09
CA ALA A 677 10.50 7.49 7.07
C ALA A 677 10.07 8.94 7.42
N LEU A 678 10.08 9.32 8.69
CA LEU A 678 9.78 10.68 9.14
C LEU A 678 10.99 11.63 9.04
N GLU A 679 12.20 11.10 8.85
CA GLU A 679 13.42 11.90 8.81
C GLU A 679 13.76 12.36 7.38
N PRO A 680 14.01 13.67 7.18
CA PRO A 680 14.39 14.19 5.87
C PRO A 680 15.79 13.71 5.47
N GLY A 681 15.90 13.07 4.30
CA GLY A 681 17.17 12.55 3.76
C GLY A 681 17.27 11.03 3.71
N SER A 682 16.36 10.31 4.36
CA SER A 682 16.23 8.86 4.24
C SER A 682 15.78 8.40 2.86
N SER A 683 16.16 7.19 2.46
CA SER A 683 15.73 6.57 1.19
C SER A 683 14.22 6.28 1.13
N ILE A 684 13.55 6.29 2.30
CA ILE A 684 12.11 6.12 2.48
C ILE A 684 11.44 7.35 3.12
N ALA A 685 12.09 8.51 3.08
CA ALA A 685 11.55 9.76 3.64
C ALA A 685 10.18 10.10 3.03
N GLY A 686 9.21 10.43 3.88
CA GLY A 686 7.82 10.78 3.52
C GLY A 686 6.91 9.58 3.21
N MET A 687 7.39 8.34 3.35
CA MET A 687 6.52 7.16 3.29
C MET A 687 5.62 7.11 4.53
N PRO A 688 4.28 7.01 4.39
CA PRO A 688 3.42 6.75 5.54
C PRO A 688 3.76 5.37 6.09
N VAL A 689 3.87 5.24 7.42
CA VAL A 689 4.26 3.99 8.10
C VAL A 689 3.33 3.74 9.29
N LEU A 690 3.28 2.47 9.73
CA LEU A 690 2.60 2.09 10.97
C LEU A 690 3.42 2.60 12.16
N ILE A 691 2.82 3.46 12.99
CA ILE A 691 3.50 4.16 14.10
C ILE A 691 3.63 3.29 15.37
N VAL A 692 4.15 2.08 15.19
CA VAL A 692 4.25 1.02 16.21
C VAL A 692 5.06 1.43 17.46
N TRP A 693 6.01 2.35 17.33
CA TRP A 693 6.85 2.83 18.42
C TRP A 693 6.09 3.69 19.45
N LYS A 694 4.83 4.05 19.19
CA LYS A 694 3.96 4.69 20.18
C LYS A 694 3.37 3.71 21.21
N ALA A 695 3.45 2.40 20.96
CA ALA A 695 2.97 1.39 21.90
C ALA A 695 3.92 1.23 23.09
N LYS A 696 3.42 0.69 24.21
CA LYS A 696 4.24 0.52 25.44
C LYS A 696 5.37 -0.48 25.22
N GLN A 697 5.14 -1.53 24.44
CA GLN A 697 6.16 -2.53 24.10
C GLN A 697 6.01 -3.00 22.65
N VAL A 698 7.13 -3.20 21.98
CA VAL A 698 7.20 -3.68 20.60
C VAL A 698 8.09 -4.92 20.55
N ILE A 699 7.57 -6.00 19.96
CA ILE A 699 8.27 -7.28 19.80
C ILE A 699 8.50 -7.50 18.31
N VAL A 700 9.76 -7.66 17.91
CA VAL A 700 10.13 -7.84 16.50
C VAL A 700 10.56 -9.28 16.23
N MET A 701 9.81 -9.98 15.39
CA MET A 701 10.15 -11.33 14.93
C MET A 701 10.77 -11.28 13.53
N LYS A 702 12.10 -11.41 13.45
CA LYS A 702 12.89 -11.49 12.21
C LYS A 702 14.01 -12.51 12.35
N ARG A 703 14.52 -13.04 11.22
CA ARG A 703 15.55 -14.09 11.17
C ARG A 703 16.93 -13.67 11.73
N GLY A 704 17.23 -12.37 11.71
CA GLY A 704 18.51 -11.79 12.14
C GLY A 704 18.54 -10.31 11.80
N MET A 705 19.56 -9.57 12.23
CA MET A 705 19.57 -8.08 12.23
C MET A 705 19.58 -7.40 10.86
N ALA A 706 19.75 -8.14 9.75
CA ALA A 706 19.83 -7.61 8.39
C ALA A 706 18.74 -6.58 8.02
N ALA A 707 19.11 -5.69 7.09
CA ALA A 707 18.26 -4.65 6.52
C ALA A 707 17.07 -5.22 5.71
N GLY A 708 16.03 -4.39 5.56
CA GLY A 708 14.82 -4.67 4.81
C GLY A 708 15.01 -4.45 3.31
N LYS A 709 13.98 -3.95 2.62
CA LYS A 709 14.08 -3.69 1.17
C LYS A 709 14.97 -2.48 0.88
N ALA A 710 14.92 -1.46 1.73
CA ALA A 710 15.67 -0.22 1.54
C ALA A 710 16.64 0.11 2.69
N VAL A 711 16.25 -0.13 3.95
CA VAL A 711 17.00 0.37 5.12
C VAL A 711 17.02 -0.67 6.25
N GLU A 712 17.99 -0.55 7.14
CA GLU A 712 17.99 -1.24 8.43
C GLU A 712 16.87 -0.71 9.34
N LEU A 713 16.32 -1.59 10.18
CA LEU A 713 15.22 -1.21 11.07
C LEU A 713 15.80 -0.38 12.23
N MET A 714 15.46 0.90 12.30
CA MET A 714 15.89 1.79 13.39
C MET A 714 14.71 2.10 14.30
N ILE A 715 14.52 1.33 15.38
CA ILE A 715 13.51 1.64 16.39
C ILE A 715 14.23 2.14 17.64
N SER A 716 14.20 3.45 17.86
CA SER A 716 14.60 4.04 19.13
C SER A 716 13.40 3.95 20.09
N LEU A 717 13.46 3.01 21.03
CA LEU A 717 12.53 2.97 22.16
C LEU A 717 12.92 4.12 23.10
N ARG A 718 12.01 5.08 23.31
CA ARG A 718 12.18 6.14 24.31
C ARG A 718 11.80 5.67 25.70
#